data_AF-C4LD05-F1
#
_entry.id   AF-C4LD05-F1
#
_cell.length_a   1.000
_cell.length_b   1.000
_cell.length_c   1.000
_cell.angle_alpha   90.00
_cell.angle_beta   90.00
_cell.angle_gamma   90.00
#
_symmetry.space_group_name_H-M   'P 1'
#
loop_
_entity.id
_entity.type
_entity.pdbx_description
1 polymer ?
#
loop_
_entity_poly.entity_id
_entity_poly.type
_entity_poly.pdbx_seq_one_letter_code
_entity_poly.pdbx_strand_id
1 'polypeptide(L)'
;MSQYFSKVVVYFLVLMFTGMIPVAQSDDIELWSDEKQFTHPYSFSAPVIAGEWFYLSSFSYSSEHGWLGRLNKFRFTDEGKVVDQNGISAFSCQGNVLPAARSFWATEITDSRGQDEVQTMLMTQSVRRLFTSGFKNQQLQMVMLSEEQQKSIPALLGDSMHSQPRVLDYGVQHKGQDRRILLGTNTGILHLFSDKANTLDESWAFIPAEFFSHISEQQNRQFKPRQYAIDGAITLFHDDKDKDGIIESTEGDHLWAFFGMRQGGRGYYALDLTNPDHPVLKWKIDANDANGAYKLLGETWSAPQLAYISDKDNSSAQQTPVLIVAGGYAAQAETSALTGRVIYIIDADSGQKLFSVSPEPDGLTNLQVPLTDAIPADVALLDSDLDGRTDRLYVGDVGGNVWRLDMTGRFSDWRMSKLAVLGGGHTADENAESSNTRRFFGQPVIVRSLLRVNTGKDSVAEIPADWVLIGSGDRANPGFGSGNAPAQNRYFALPDRQVKPYQQNDAIPAPLEAAELHPAYSQSNDKTPPGVFMQGWYVNLDQAQQEQVFGNGYVVAGKVWFTSFAPAGHSANGQPSIGVTRLYQIDLVSGAFSGATAFVSQMHDRLLENPGLAYQTETGQLWITGINDVADSQTGCASPVISLADALKPRKIAEYPSEY
;
A
#
# COMPACT_ATOMS: atom_id res chain seq x y z
N MET A 1 63.37 -40.52 -34.10
CA MET A 1 63.18 -41.76 -33.32
C MET A 1 63.87 -41.53 -31.98
N SER A 2 63.13 -41.68 -30.86
CA SER A 2 63.42 -41.21 -29.50
C SER A 2 63.19 -39.70 -29.27
N GLN A 3 62.19 -39.40 -28.44
CA GLN A 3 61.56 -38.08 -28.23
C GLN A 3 62.44 -37.12 -27.42
N TYR A 4 62.41 -35.85 -27.80
CA TYR A 4 63.31 -34.80 -27.36
C TYR A 4 62.54 -33.63 -26.70
N PHE A 5 63.19 -33.10 -25.65
CA PHE A 5 63.12 -31.75 -25.07
C PHE A 5 61.96 -31.33 -24.15
N SER A 6 62.34 -31.26 -22.87
CA SER A 6 61.86 -30.35 -21.82
C SER A 6 62.50 -28.97 -21.98
N LYS A 7 61.70 -27.88 -21.96
CA LYS A 7 61.80 -26.72 -21.04
C LYS A 7 61.04 -25.46 -21.55
N VAL A 8 60.14 -25.00 -20.66
CA VAL A 8 59.80 -23.59 -20.30
C VAL A 8 58.67 -22.87 -21.08
N VAL A 9 57.55 -22.76 -20.34
CA VAL A 9 56.57 -21.64 -20.17
C VAL A 9 55.59 -21.32 -21.31
N VAL A 10 54.29 -21.54 -21.07
CA VAL A 10 53.22 -20.55 -20.87
C VAL A 10 51.94 -21.32 -20.46
N TYR A 11 51.31 -20.92 -19.36
CA TYR A 11 49.97 -21.40 -18.95
C TYR A 11 48.91 -20.83 -19.90
N PHE A 12 48.06 -21.68 -20.48
CA PHE A 12 46.75 -21.27 -21.00
C PHE A 12 45.67 -22.10 -20.32
N LEU A 13 44.89 -21.43 -19.48
CA LEU A 13 43.69 -21.95 -18.84
C LEU A 13 42.50 -21.82 -19.80
N VAL A 14 41.63 -22.81 -19.72
CA VAL A 14 40.44 -23.07 -20.52
C VAL A 14 39.41 -21.93 -20.43
N LEU A 15 38.97 -21.42 -21.58
CA LEU A 15 37.75 -20.60 -21.73
C LEU A 15 36.55 -21.54 -21.92
N MET A 16 35.81 -21.80 -20.84
CA MET A 16 34.39 -22.13 -20.92
C MET A 16 33.60 -20.89 -20.50
N PHE A 17 32.82 -20.35 -21.42
CA PHE A 17 31.80 -19.34 -21.15
C PHE A 17 30.67 -19.99 -20.35
N THR A 18 30.62 -19.74 -19.05
CA THR A 18 29.38 -19.79 -18.28
C THR A 18 28.80 -18.38 -18.24
N GLY A 19 27.60 -18.21 -18.79
CA GLY A 19 26.82 -16.99 -18.64
C GLY A 19 26.46 -16.81 -17.17
N MET A 20 27.17 -15.91 -16.48
CA MET A 20 26.81 -15.46 -15.15
C MET A 20 25.58 -14.56 -15.27
N ILE A 21 24.44 -15.05 -14.79
CA ILE A 21 23.34 -14.21 -14.32
C ILE A 21 23.94 -13.31 -13.23
N PRO A 22 23.71 -11.99 -13.21
CA PRO A 22 24.13 -11.17 -12.09
C PRO A 22 23.34 -11.60 -10.85
N VAL A 23 24.01 -12.41 -10.01
CA VAL A 23 23.60 -12.72 -8.65
C VAL A 23 23.82 -11.46 -7.82
N ALA A 24 22.84 -11.08 -7.01
CA ALA A 24 22.95 -9.95 -6.10
C ALA A 24 24.01 -10.26 -5.03
N GLN A 25 25.17 -9.60 -5.14
CA GLN A 25 26.16 -9.58 -4.05
C GLN A 25 25.72 -8.54 -3.02
N SER A 26 25.04 -9.01 -1.97
CA SER A 26 25.27 -8.50 -0.62
C SER A 26 26.44 -9.31 -0.07
N ASP A 27 27.58 -8.69 0.22
CA ASP A 27 28.77 -9.41 0.71
C ASP A 27 28.58 -9.99 2.12
N ASP A 28 27.49 -9.66 2.82
CA ASP A 28 27.18 -10.20 4.16
C ASP A 28 25.89 -11.06 4.14
N ILE A 29 26.08 -12.36 4.31
CA ILE A 29 25.02 -13.38 4.51
C ILE A 29 24.39 -13.29 5.91
N GLU A 30 25.07 -12.68 6.89
CA GLU A 30 24.55 -12.49 8.25
C GLU A 30 23.43 -11.44 8.33
N LEU A 31 23.25 -10.60 7.31
CA LEU A 31 22.19 -9.58 7.26
C LEU A 31 20.77 -10.16 7.12
N TRP A 32 20.65 -11.43 6.74
CA TRP A 32 19.38 -12.05 6.31
C TRP A 32 18.73 -12.90 7.40
N SER A 33 19.43 -13.20 8.51
CA SER A 33 18.99 -14.21 9.48
C SER A 33 18.41 -13.67 10.79
N ASP A 34 18.78 -12.46 11.22
CA ASP A 34 18.55 -12.05 12.61
C ASP A 34 17.59 -10.85 12.78
N GLU A 35 17.29 -10.10 11.72
CA GLU A 35 16.31 -9.03 11.77
C GLU A 35 14.93 -9.52 11.31
N LYS A 36 13.90 -9.31 12.15
CA LYS A 36 12.48 -9.48 11.80
C LYS A 36 12.00 -8.45 10.75
N GLN A 37 12.89 -7.97 9.89
CA GLN A 37 12.65 -6.92 8.92
C GLN A 37 12.74 -7.47 7.50
N PHE A 38 11.81 -7.05 6.67
CA PHE A 38 11.67 -7.51 5.30
C PHE A 38 12.73 -6.87 4.40
N THR A 39 13.70 -7.63 3.90
CA THR A 39 14.83 -7.03 3.17
C THR A 39 15.31 -7.91 2.00
N HIS A 40 14.73 -7.70 0.79
CA HIS A 40 15.48 -7.92 -0.46
C HIS A 40 15.98 -6.54 -0.96
N PRO A 41 17.12 -6.47 -1.67
CA PRO A 41 17.65 -5.25 -2.30
C PRO A 41 16.78 -4.62 -3.41
N TYR A 42 15.52 -5.04 -3.58
CA TYR A 42 14.54 -4.43 -4.48
C TYR A 42 13.13 -4.71 -3.94
N SER A 43 12.61 -3.84 -3.07
CA SER A 43 11.16 -3.75 -2.90
C SER A 43 10.65 -2.61 -3.76
N PHE A 44 9.56 -2.86 -4.47
CA PHE A 44 8.92 -1.87 -5.34
C PHE A 44 7.72 -1.28 -4.60
N SER A 45 7.60 0.04 -4.61
CA SER A 45 6.29 0.64 -4.40
C SER A 45 5.41 0.34 -5.62
N ALA A 46 4.08 0.37 -5.46
CA ALA A 46 3.19 0.25 -6.61
C ALA A 46 3.50 1.41 -7.60
N PRO A 47 3.69 1.12 -8.89
CA PRO A 47 4.07 2.14 -9.85
C PRO A 47 2.96 3.16 -10.06
N VAL A 48 3.34 4.39 -10.39
CA VAL A 48 2.40 5.47 -10.73
C VAL A 48 2.48 5.78 -12.21
N ILE A 49 1.32 5.87 -12.85
CA ILE A 49 1.20 6.18 -14.28
C ILE A 49 0.56 7.55 -14.43
N ALA A 50 1.17 8.43 -15.22
CA ALA A 50 0.64 9.75 -15.53
C ALA A 50 0.80 10.06 -17.03
N GLY A 51 -0.30 9.88 -17.77
CA GLY A 51 -0.26 9.79 -19.24
C GLY A 51 0.49 8.54 -19.68
N GLU A 52 1.46 8.71 -20.57
CA GLU A 52 2.34 7.62 -21.03
C GLU A 52 3.52 7.33 -20.08
N TRP A 53 3.68 8.10 -19.02
CA TRP A 53 4.85 8.01 -18.15
C TRP A 53 4.60 7.06 -16.98
N PHE A 54 5.59 6.21 -16.70
CA PHE A 54 5.58 5.20 -15.65
C PHE A 54 6.68 5.52 -14.64
N TYR A 55 6.29 5.86 -13.42
CA TYR A 55 7.21 6.22 -12.33
C TYR A 55 7.28 5.08 -11.31
N LEU A 56 8.50 4.70 -10.94
CA LEU A 56 8.75 3.59 -10.04
C LEU A 56 9.84 3.94 -9.04
N SER A 57 9.51 3.88 -7.75
CA SER A 57 10.51 3.87 -6.69
C SER A 57 10.92 2.43 -6.33
N SER A 58 12.21 2.25 -6.06
CA SER A 58 12.79 1.02 -5.53
C SER A 58 13.90 1.36 -4.56
N PHE A 59 14.48 0.40 -3.87
CA PHE A 59 15.62 0.64 -2.98
C PHE A 59 16.47 -0.60 -2.83
N SER A 60 17.76 -0.40 -2.56
CA SER A 60 18.76 -1.44 -2.37
C SER A 60 19.66 -1.11 -1.19
N TYR A 61 20.14 -2.14 -0.48
CA TYR A 61 21.12 -1.96 0.60
C TYR A 61 22.55 -1.79 0.05
N SER A 62 23.32 -0.92 0.69
CA SER A 62 24.76 -0.72 0.50
C SER A 62 25.45 -0.70 1.85
N SER A 63 26.59 -1.37 1.98
CA SER A 63 27.40 -1.37 3.20
C SER A 63 27.99 0.01 3.55
N GLU A 64 28.14 0.90 2.56
CA GLU A 64 28.71 2.23 2.77
C GLU A 64 27.65 3.28 3.16
N HIS A 65 26.44 3.17 2.61
CA HIS A 65 25.41 4.22 2.70
C HIS A 65 24.08 3.72 3.28
N GLY A 66 24.00 2.46 3.68
CA GLY A 66 22.76 1.84 4.17
C GLY A 66 21.74 1.64 3.04
N TRP A 67 20.46 1.89 3.35
CA TRP A 67 19.35 1.71 2.42
C TRP A 67 19.24 2.89 1.44
N LEU A 68 19.66 2.66 0.20
CA LEU A 68 19.60 3.65 -0.88
C LEU A 68 18.33 3.46 -1.71
N GLY A 69 17.46 4.46 -1.71
CA GLY A 69 16.33 4.51 -2.64
C GLY A 69 16.76 4.91 -4.04
N ARG A 70 15.92 4.56 -5.01
CA ARG A 70 16.01 4.85 -6.44
C ARG A 70 14.65 5.30 -6.95
N LEU A 71 14.62 6.20 -7.92
CA LEU A 71 13.39 6.60 -8.61
C LEU A 71 13.64 6.61 -10.12
N ASN A 72 12.81 5.86 -10.85
CA ASN A 72 12.94 5.69 -12.30
C ASN A 72 11.71 6.20 -13.04
N LYS A 73 11.94 6.76 -14.23
CA LYS A 73 10.91 7.13 -15.20
C LYS A 73 11.05 6.26 -16.43
N PHE A 74 10.00 5.53 -16.76
CA PHE A 74 9.87 4.70 -17.95
C PHE A 74 8.64 5.16 -18.75
N ARG A 75 8.42 4.56 -19.92
CA ARG A 75 7.25 4.84 -20.76
C ARG A 75 6.36 3.60 -20.86
N PHE A 76 5.07 3.77 -20.66
CA PHE A 76 4.05 2.74 -20.89
C PHE A 76 3.49 2.89 -22.30
N THR A 77 3.66 1.86 -23.14
CA THR A 77 3.30 1.89 -24.56
C THR A 77 1.87 1.41 -24.81
N ASP A 78 1.34 1.66 -26.02
CA ASP A 78 0.00 1.21 -26.44
C ASP A 78 -0.14 -0.29 -26.60
N GLU A 79 0.98 -1.01 -26.62
CA GLU A 79 1.00 -2.47 -26.54
C GLU A 79 1.05 -3.01 -25.09
N GLY A 80 0.86 -2.13 -24.09
CA GLY A 80 0.88 -2.47 -22.67
C GLY A 80 2.25 -2.90 -22.14
N LYS A 81 3.33 -2.44 -22.77
CA LYS A 81 4.71 -2.71 -22.34
C LYS A 81 5.28 -1.48 -21.65
N VAL A 82 6.11 -1.70 -20.63
CA VAL A 82 6.91 -0.62 -20.05
C VAL A 82 8.31 -0.66 -20.66
N VAL A 83 8.71 0.43 -21.31
CA VAL A 83 9.99 0.55 -22.02
C VAL A 83 10.87 1.63 -21.43
N ASP A 84 12.17 1.43 -21.59
CA ASP A 84 13.25 2.32 -21.19
C ASP A 84 13.44 3.47 -22.20
N GLN A 85 14.40 4.37 -21.94
CA GLN A 85 14.67 5.51 -22.83
C GLN A 85 15.06 5.13 -24.27
N ASN A 86 15.50 3.89 -24.50
CA ASN A 86 15.88 3.37 -25.82
C ASN A 86 14.73 2.64 -26.52
N GLY A 87 13.54 2.57 -25.90
CA GLY A 87 12.40 1.81 -26.40
C GLY A 87 12.51 0.29 -26.17
N ILE A 88 13.43 -0.16 -25.31
CA ILE A 88 13.59 -1.58 -24.95
C ILE A 88 12.78 -1.86 -23.69
N SER A 89 12.24 -3.07 -23.52
CA SER A 89 11.53 -3.46 -22.28
C SER A 89 12.35 -3.08 -21.05
N ALA A 90 11.72 -2.40 -20.09
CA ALA A 90 12.36 -2.05 -18.83
C ALA A 90 12.38 -3.22 -17.83
N PHE A 91 11.49 -4.20 -18.01
CA PHE A 91 11.31 -5.33 -17.09
C PHE A 91 11.59 -6.68 -17.75
N SER A 92 12.02 -7.64 -16.94
CA SER A 92 12.08 -9.07 -17.29
C SER A 92 10.70 -9.74 -17.17
N CYS A 93 10.59 -10.99 -17.61
CA CYS A 93 9.36 -11.77 -17.44
C CYS A 93 9.05 -12.11 -15.97
N GLN A 94 9.99 -11.92 -15.07
CA GLN A 94 9.80 -12.05 -13.64
C GLN A 94 9.35 -10.72 -13.00
N GLY A 95 9.23 -9.64 -13.79
CA GLY A 95 8.84 -8.31 -13.32
C GLY A 95 9.97 -7.54 -12.63
N ASN A 96 11.22 -7.99 -12.79
CA ASN A 96 12.39 -7.28 -12.27
C ASN A 96 12.84 -6.23 -13.29
N VAL A 97 13.24 -5.04 -12.82
CA VAL A 97 13.88 -4.04 -13.69
C VAL A 97 15.17 -4.64 -14.25
N LEU A 98 15.32 -4.60 -15.58
CA LEU A 98 16.50 -5.15 -16.23
C LEU A 98 17.74 -4.31 -15.88
N PRO A 99 18.91 -4.91 -15.61
CA PRO A 99 20.14 -4.14 -15.32
C PRO A 99 20.55 -3.17 -16.45
N ALA A 100 20.15 -3.49 -17.68
CA ALA A 100 20.36 -2.66 -18.86
C ALA A 100 19.27 -1.59 -19.06
N ALA A 101 18.15 -1.65 -18.33
CA ALA A 101 17.11 -0.64 -18.43
C ALA A 101 17.65 0.72 -17.99
N ARG A 102 17.24 1.76 -18.71
CA ARG A 102 17.64 3.14 -18.46
C ARG A 102 16.42 4.05 -18.28
N SER A 103 16.41 4.78 -17.18
CA SER A 103 15.40 5.81 -16.91
C SER A 103 15.46 6.89 -18.00
N PHE A 104 14.33 7.51 -18.32
CA PHE A 104 14.26 8.68 -19.20
C PHE A 104 14.97 9.93 -18.64
N TRP A 105 15.34 9.91 -17.36
CA TRP A 105 16.18 10.94 -16.76
C TRP A 105 17.69 10.69 -16.90
N ALA A 106 18.10 9.58 -17.52
CA ALA A 106 19.51 9.25 -17.64
C ALA A 106 20.23 10.19 -18.62
N THR A 107 21.36 10.75 -18.20
CA THR A 107 22.05 11.83 -18.95
C THR A 107 23.33 11.37 -19.66
N GLU A 108 23.96 10.27 -19.25
CA GLU A 108 25.15 9.70 -19.91
C GLU A 108 25.04 8.19 -20.24
N ILE A 109 25.72 7.80 -21.34
CA ILE A 109 25.97 6.41 -21.71
C ILE A 109 27.32 5.99 -21.11
N THR A 110 27.40 5.75 -19.80
CA THR A 110 28.66 5.25 -19.23
C THR A 110 28.45 4.26 -18.09
N ASP A 111 29.13 3.12 -18.27
CA ASP A 111 29.42 2.05 -17.31
C ASP A 111 28.24 1.12 -16.94
N SER A 112 28.57 -0.17 -16.85
CA SER A 112 27.68 -1.33 -16.74
C SER A 112 27.06 -1.52 -15.35
N ARG A 113 27.15 -0.52 -14.47
CA ARG A 113 26.47 -0.48 -13.18
C ARG A 113 25.40 0.59 -13.27
N GLY A 114 24.12 0.20 -13.27
CA GLY A 114 22.98 1.12 -13.30
C GLY A 114 23.08 2.17 -12.19
N GLN A 115 23.70 3.31 -12.50
CA GLN A 115 23.83 4.43 -11.60
C GLN A 115 22.44 5.02 -11.38
N ASP A 116 22.15 5.31 -10.12
CA ASP A 116 20.91 5.98 -9.74
C ASP A 116 21.05 7.47 -10.03
N GLU A 117 20.49 7.91 -11.14
CA GLU A 117 20.56 9.29 -11.62
C GLU A 117 19.96 10.28 -10.62
N VAL A 118 18.96 9.87 -9.82
CA VAL A 118 18.39 10.72 -8.77
C VAL A 118 19.39 10.90 -7.64
N GLN A 119 20.09 9.83 -7.26
CA GLN A 119 21.18 9.90 -6.28
C GLN A 119 22.34 10.77 -6.78
N THR A 120 22.73 10.65 -8.06
CA THR A 120 23.76 11.50 -8.68
C THR A 120 23.33 12.97 -8.73
N MET A 121 22.07 13.23 -9.10
CA MET A 121 21.49 14.58 -9.10
C MET A 121 21.54 15.19 -7.69
N LEU A 122 21.09 14.47 -6.66
CA LEU A 122 21.13 14.95 -5.28
C LEU A 122 22.56 15.27 -4.82
N MET A 123 23.54 14.40 -5.13
CA MET A 123 24.94 14.60 -4.73
C MET A 123 25.63 15.77 -5.43
N THR A 124 25.21 16.10 -6.66
CA THR A 124 25.81 17.17 -7.47
C THR A 124 25.10 18.52 -7.29
N GLN A 125 23.95 18.52 -6.60
CA GLN A 125 23.16 19.72 -6.36
C GLN A 125 23.87 20.66 -5.37
N SER A 126 24.38 21.78 -5.89
CA SER A 126 25.19 22.74 -5.11
C SER A 126 24.40 23.53 -4.05
N VAL A 127 23.08 23.66 -4.20
CA VAL A 127 22.19 24.36 -3.26
C VAL A 127 20.87 23.59 -3.17
N ARG A 128 20.52 23.11 -1.97
CA ARG A 128 19.25 22.41 -1.70
C ARG A 128 18.34 23.30 -0.87
N ARG A 129 17.04 23.35 -1.21
CA ARG A 129 16.03 24.07 -0.42
C ARG A 129 15.45 23.13 0.62
N LEU A 130 16.06 23.08 1.80
CA LEU A 130 15.61 22.19 2.88
C LEU A 130 14.80 22.93 3.92
N PHE A 131 13.63 22.39 4.22
CA PHE A 131 12.67 22.94 5.15
C PHE A 131 12.41 22.00 6.32
N THR A 132 11.94 22.56 7.43
CA THR A 132 11.51 21.80 8.60
C THR A 132 10.27 22.40 9.25
N SER A 133 9.61 21.62 10.10
CA SER A 133 8.58 22.11 11.00
C SER A 133 9.20 22.97 12.09
N GLY A 134 8.78 24.23 12.19
CA GLY A 134 9.23 25.13 13.25
C GLY A 134 8.13 26.07 13.70
N PHE A 135 8.44 26.90 14.70
CA PHE A 135 7.52 27.92 15.18
C PHE A 135 8.08 29.31 14.91
N LYS A 136 7.24 30.21 14.40
CA LYS A 136 7.52 31.65 14.33
C LYS A 136 6.33 32.39 14.88
N ASN A 137 6.57 33.31 15.82
CA ASN A 137 5.50 34.01 16.52
C ASN A 137 4.45 33.04 17.12
N GLN A 138 4.90 31.89 17.64
CA GLN A 138 4.06 30.82 18.21
C GLN A 138 3.12 30.13 17.21
N GLN A 139 3.23 30.40 15.91
CA GLN A 139 2.51 29.67 14.87
C GLN A 139 3.43 28.61 14.25
N LEU A 140 2.89 27.40 14.11
CA LEU A 140 3.56 26.33 13.38
C LEU A 140 3.67 26.74 11.92
N GLN A 141 4.86 26.59 11.34
CA GLN A 141 5.10 26.93 9.95
C GLN A 141 6.29 26.14 9.40
N MET A 142 6.38 26.13 8.08
CA MET A 142 7.55 25.62 7.38
C MET A 142 8.69 26.64 7.46
N VAL A 143 9.86 26.21 7.94
CA VAL A 143 11.04 27.07 8.13
C VAL A 143 12.20 26.53 7.33
N MET A 144 12.86 27.39 6.55
CA MET A 144 14.07 27.02 5.83
C MET A 144 15.24 26.85 6.81
N LEU A 145 15.99 25.76 6.65
CA LEU A 145 17.17 25.46 7.46
C LEU A 145 18.33 26.42 7.18
N SER A 146 19.21 26.62 8.15
CA SER A 146 20.43 27.40 7.93
C SER A 146 21.38 26.70 6.95
N GLU A 147 22.26 27.44 6.27
CA GLU A 147 23.24 26.85 5.35
C GLU A 147 24.12 25.77 6.01
N GLU A 148 24.45 25.93 7.29
CA GLU A 148 25.23 24.95 8.06
C GLU A 148 24.43 23.67 8.30
N GLN A 149 23.16 23.80 8.70
CA GLN A 149 22.26 22.65 8.86
C GLN A 149 22.04 21.93 7.53
N GLN A 150 21.84 22.68 6.44
CA GLN A 150 21.69 22.11 5.10
C GLN A 150 22.89 21.27 4.68
N LYS A 151 24.12 21.74 4.96
CA LYS A 151 25.35 20.99 4.65
C LYS A 151 25.52 19.73 5.50
N SER A 152 24.89 19.66 6.67
CA SER A 152 24.94 18.48 7.54
C SER A 152 23.97 17.37 7.10
N ILE A 153 22.98 17.69 6.28
CA ILE A 153 21.98 16.71 5.81
C ILE A 153 22.54 15.98 4.59
N PRO A 154 22.62 14.63 4.62
CA PRO A 154 23.10 13.84 3.49
C PRO A 154 22.28 14.11 2.22
N ALA A 155 22.99 14.18 1.10
CA ALA A 155 22.42 14.29 -0.23
C ALA A 155 22.11 12.89 -0.78
N LEU A 156 21.16 12.19 -0.15
CA LEU A 156 20.71 10.88 -0.55
C LEU A 156 19.19 10.78 -0.49
N LEU A 157 18.60 9.97 -1.38
CA LEU A 157 17.14 9.83 -1.46
C LEU A 157 16.60 9.08 -0.23
N GLY A 158 17.26 7.98 0.13
CA GLY A 158 16.75 7.06 1.14
C GLY A 158 15.66 6.15 0.58
N ASP A 159 15.45 5.03 1.25
CA ASP A 159 14.47 4.04 0.82
C ASP A 159 13.02 4.50 0.99
N SER A 160 12.19 4.16 0.00
CA SER A 160 10.75 4.42 -0.05
C SER A 160 10.04 3.08 -0.06
N MET A 161 9.70 2.55 1.12
CA MET A 161 9.17 1.19 1.23
C MET A 161 7.67 1.12 1.06
N HIS A 162 6.93 1.93 1.81
CA HIS A 162 5.48 1.98 1.72
C HIS A 162 4.96 3.32 1.18
N SER A 163 5.81 4.34 1.11
CA SER A 163 5.51 5.56 0.37
C SER A 163 5.56 5.28 -1.13
N GLN A 164 4.53 5.68 -1.85
CA GLN A 164 4.46 5.64 -3.30
C GLN A 164 4.68 7.05 -3.83
N PRO A 165 5.41 7.22 -4.96
CA PRO A 165 5.48 8.51 -5.62
C PRO A 165 4.09 9.08 -5.90
N ARG A 166 3.93 10.40 -5.82
CA ARG A 166 2.72 11.09 -6.28
C ARG A 166 3.10 12.09 -7.36
N VAL A 167 2.47 11.96 -8.53
CA VAL A 167 2.66 12.90 -9.64
C VAL A 167 1.64 14.02 -9.51
N LEU A 168 2.12 15.25 -9.52
CA LEU A 168 1.34 16.48 -9.42
C LEU A 168 1.55 17.26 -10.71
N ASP A 169 0.48 17.62 -11.41
CA ASP A 169 0.56 18.37 -12.68
C ASP A 169 0.03 19.80 -12.47
N TYR A 170 0.91 20.79 -12.61
CA TYR A 170 0.57 22.21 -12.48
C TYR A 170 0.43 22.88 -13.86
N GLY A 171 0.42 22.08 -14.93
CA GLY A 171 0.13 22.54 -16.27
C GLY A 171 1.13 23.58 -16.78
N VAL A 172 0.68 24.44 -17.68
CA VAL A 172 1.53 25.40 -18.42
C VAL A 172 1.77 26.73 -17.69
N GLN A 173 0.99 27.04 -16.65
CA GLN A 173 1.08 28.32 -15.92
C GLN A 173 2.45 28.51 -15.24
N HIS A 174 3.16 27.44 -14.91
CA HIS A 174 4.47 27.46 -14.28
C HIS A 174 5.68 27.38 -15.25
N LYS A 175 5.50 27.82 -16.51
CA LYS A 175 6.48 27.86 -17.62
C LYS A 175 6.62 26.54 -18.41
N GLY A 176 5.57 26.17 -19.14
CA GLY A 176 5.52 24.90 -19.87
C GLY A 176 4.98 23.78 -18.98
N GLN A 177 4.92 22.53 -19.45
CA GLN A 177 4.48 21.39 -18.63
C GLN A 177 5.25 21.35 -17.30
N ASP A 178 4.59 21.68 -16.19
CA ASP A 178 5.18 21.65 -14.85
C ASP A 178 4.66 20.45 -14.06
N ARG A 179 5.40 19.36 -14.18
CA ARG A 179 5.13 18.13 -13.45
C ARG A 179 6.05 18.00 -12.25
N ARG A 180 5.48 17.75 -11.09
CA ARG A 180 6.21 17.50 -9.85
C ARG A 180 5.98 16.07 -9.35
N ILE A 181 6.97 15.53 -8.65
CA ILE A 181 6.91 14.18 -8.06
C ILE A 181 7.20 14.32 -6.58
N LEU A 182 6.21 13.99 -5.75
CA LEU A 182 6.30 13.99 -4.31
C LEU A 182 6.63 12.57 -3.81
N LEU A 183 7.64 12.42 -2.96
CA LEU A 183 8.10 11.13 -2.45
C LEU A 183 8.60 11.24 -1.01
N GLY A 184 8.04 10.43 -0.10
CA GLY A 184 8.52 10.29 1.28
C GLY A 184 9.50 9.13 1.42
N THR A 185 10.53 9.29 2.26
CA THR A 185 11.54 8.26 2.48
C THR A 185 11.86 8.05 3.96
N ASN A 186 12.42 6.87 4.28
CA ASN A 186 12.78 6.48 5.64
C ASN A 186 13.99 7.23 6.21
N THR A 187 14.65 8.09 5.43
CA THR A 187 15.61 9.07 5.94
C THR A 187 14.92 10.22 6.67
N GLY A 188 13.58 10.28 6.63
CA GLY A 188 12.79 11.33 7.25
C GLY A 188 12.62 12.55 6.36
N ILE A 189 12.83 12.39 5.06
CA ILE A 189 12.76 13.47 4.08
C ILE A 189 11.57 13.23 3.15
N LEU A 190 10.76 14.27 2.98
CA LEU A 190 9.74 14.36 1.95
C LEU A 190 10.29 15.22 0.82
N HIS A 191 10.56 14.62 -0.33
CA HIS A 191 11.14 15.28 -1.50
C HIS A 191 10.06 15.71 -2.48
N LEU A 192 10.20 16.90 -3.04
CA LEU A 192 9.48 17.32 -4.25
C LEU A 192 10.46 17.50 -5.40
N PHE A 193 10.35 16.65 -6.41
CA PHE A 193 11.14 16.74 -7.64
C PHE A 193 10.36 17.45 -8.74
N SER A 194 11.05 18.18 -9.61
CA SER A 194 10.52 18.74 -10.85
C SER A 194 10.97 17.89 -12.03
N ASP A 195 10.00 17.34 -12.75
CA ASP A 195 10.19 16.52 -13.95
C ASP A 195 10.03 17.39 -15.20
N LYS A 196 11.15 17.86 -15.74
CA LYS A 196 11.22 18.69 -16.96
C LYS A 196 11.64 17.83 -18.13
N ALA A 197 10.66 17.18 -18.76
CA ALA A 197 10.84 16.22 -19.85
C ALA A 197 11.77 15.05 -19.47
N ASN A 198 13.06 15.14 -19.81
CA ASN A 198 14.07 14.10 -19.55
C ASN A 198 15.08 14.53 -18.48
N THR A 199 14.77 15.56 -17.70
CA THR A 199 15.63 16.04 -16.61
C THR A 199 14.83 16.11 -15.31
N LEU A 200 15.42 15.62 -14.23
CA LEU A 200 14.86 15.69 -12.88
C LEU A 200 15.70 16.63 -12.02
N ASP A 201 15.05 17.46 -11.21
CA ASP A 201 15.71 18.36 -10.25
C ASP A 201 14.95 18.38 -8.91
N GLU A 202 15.63 18.45 -7.77
CA GLU A 202 14.97 18.57 -6.46
C GLU A 202 14.54 20.02 -6.24
N SER A 203 13.23 20.27 -6.20
CA SER A 203 12.67 21.61 -5.99
C SER A 203 12.85 22.06 -4.54
N TRP A 204 12.54 21.17 -3.61
CA TRP A 204 12.76 21.31 -2.18
C TRP A 204 12.59 19.96 -1.48
N ALA A 205 13.04 19.90 -0.23
CA ALA A 205 12.79 18.77 0.66
C ALA A 205 12.31 19.27 2.04
N PHE A 206 11.39 18.54 2.65
CA PHE A 206 10.84 18.82 3.97
C PHE A 206 11.22 17.72 4.96
N ILE A 207 11.67 18.13 6.14
CA ILE A 207 12.18 17.25 7.19
C ILE A 207 11.45 17.58 8.50
N PRO A 208 10.53 16.74 8.98
CA PRO A 208 9.97 16.86 10.32
C PRO A 208 11.06 16.99 11.38
N ALA A 209 10.90 17.91 12.33
CA ALA A 209 11.96 18.24 13.28
C ALA A 209 12.38 17.06 14.16
N GLU A 210 11.47 16.12 14.41
CA GLU A 210 11.74 14.88 15.12
C GLU A 210 12.78 13.96 14.45
N PHE A 211 13.00 14.09 13.13
CA PHE A 211 13.91 13.21 12.39
C PHE A 211 15.33 13.78 12.23
N PHE A 212 15.64 14.94 12.81
CA PHE A 212 17.01 15.47 12.73
C PHE A 212 18.06 14.56 13.40
N SER A 213 17.71 13.91 14.51
CA SER A 213 18.59 12.93 15.16
C SER A 213 18.86 11.73 14.26
N HIS A 214 17.83 11.22 13.55
CA HIS A 214 17.95 10.07 12.65
C HIS A 214 18.96 10.36 11.53
N ILE A 215 18.87 11.55 10.93
CA ILE A 215 19.78 12.00 9.88
C ILE A 215 21.24 12.07 10.37
N SER A 216 21.47 12.54 11.59
CA SER A 216 22.81 12.60 12.17
C SER A 216 23.40 11.22 12.46
N GLU A 217 22.55 10.23 12.76
CA GLU A 217 22.97 8.88 13.10
C GLU A 217 23.35 8.02 11.89
N GLN A 218 22.75 8.27 10.73
CA GLN A 218 23.09 7.60 9.46
C GLN A 218 24.52 7.92 8.98
N GLN A 219 25.18 8.93 9.53
CA GLN A 219 26.58 9.26 9.22
C GLN A 219 27.59 8.29 9.86
N ASN A 220 27.15 7.45 10.79
CA ASN A 220 28.03 6.54 11.53
C ASN A 220 28.19 5.21 10.74
N ARG A 221 29.41 4.92 10.27
CA ARG A 221 29.76 3.76 9.42
C ARG A 221 29.66 2.37 10.08
N GLN A 222 28.86 2.24 11.14
CA GLN A 222 28.56 0.96 11.77
C GLN A 222 27.18 0.50 11.32
N PHE A 223 27.04 -0.80 11.05
CA PHE A 223 25.73 -1.40 10.80
C PHE A 223 24.79 -1.09 11.96
N LYS A 224 23.64 -0.49 11.65
CA LYS A 224 22.57 -0.18 12.62
C LYS A 224 21.25 -0.73 12.08
N PRO A 225 20.34 -1.17 12.97
CA PRO A 225 18.99 -1.53 12.58
C PRO A 225 18.32 -0.41 11.79
N ARG A 226 17.52 -0.76 10.79
CA ARG A 226 16.85 0.22 9.93
C ARG A 226 15.99 1.16 10.77
N GLN A 227 16.11 2.46 10.50
CA GLN A 227 15.27 3.49 11.09
C GLN A 227 14.12 3.78 10.14
N TYR A 228 12.91 3.84 10.70
CA TYR A 228 11.71 4.25 9.97
C TYR A 228 11.43 5.73 10.22
N ALA A 229 10.90 6.42 9.21
CA ALA A 229 10.56 7.84 9.33
C ALA A 229 9.31 8.16 8.49
N ILE A 230 9.44 8.84 7.35
CA ILE A 230 8.28 9.13 6.48
C ILE A 230 8.04 7.93 5.56
N ASP A 231 7.28 6.97 6.04
CA ASP A 231 6.99 5.73 5.31
C ASP A 231 5.49 5.60 4.94
N GLY A 232 4.63 6.48 5.46
CA GLY A 232 3.20 6.44 5.16
C GLY A 232 2.86 6.68 3.69
N ALA A 233 1.74 6.11 3.25
CA ALA A 233 1.14 6.50 1.98
C ALA A 233 0.72 7.98 2.04
N ILE A 234 0.93 8.70 0.93
CA ILE A 234 0.56 10.11 0.81
C ILE A 234 -0.85 10.19 0.22
N THR A 235 -1.74 10.88 0.93
CA THR A 235 -3.10 11.20 0.48
C THR A 235 -3.13 12.63 -0.03
N LEU A 236 -3.76 12.86 -1.17
CA LEU A 236 -3.92 14.18 -1.76
C LEU A 236 -5.39 14.62 -1.68
N PHE A 237 -5.61 15.89 -1.37
CA PHE A 237 -6.87 16.59 -1.59
C PHE A 237 -6.65 17.58 -2.72
N HIS A 238 -7.33 17.36 -3.85
CA HIS A 238 -7.32 18.27 -4.99
C HIS A 238 -8.73 18.85 -5.14
N ASP A 239 -8.90 20.10 -4.73
CA ASP A 239 -10.12 20.89 -5.00
C ASP A 239 -9.93 21.57 -6.34
N ASP A 240 -10.21 20.81 -7.39
CA ASP A 240 -10.11 21.19 -8.79
C ASP A 240 -11.44 21.77 -9.27
N LYS A 241 -11.47 23.07 -9.58
CA LYS A 241 -12.70 23.81 -9.88
C LYS A 241 -13.25 23.50 -11.26
N ASP A 242 -12.39 23.27 -12.25
CA ASP A 242 -12.78 23.05 -13.63
C ASP A 242 -12.71 21.56 -14.04
N LYS A 243 -12.10 20.73 -13.19
CA LYS A 243 -12.01 19.26 -13.26
C LYS A 243 -11.12 18.76 -14.40
N ASP A 244 -10.09 19.51 -14.76
CA ASP A 244 -9.16 19.13 -15.81
C ASP A 244 -7.96 18.30 -15.30
N GLY A 245 -7.79 18.20 -13.98
CA GLY A 245 -6.72 17.46 -13.32
C GLY A 245 -5.40 18.23 -13.20
N ILE A 246 -5.38 19.50 -13.59
CA ILE A 246 -4.27 20.43 -13.49
C ILE A 246 -4.47 21.29 -12.22
N ILE A 247 -3.38 21.62 -11.55
CA ILE A 247 -3.41 22.40 -10.31
C ILE A 247 -3.13 23.87 -10.64
N GLU A 248 -4.19 24.68 -10.78
CA GLU A 248 -4.09 26.09 -11.16
C GLU A 248 -4.65 27.03 -10.07
N SER A 249 -3.74 27.51 -9.23
CA SER A 249 -4.10 28.45 -8.15
C SER A 249 -4.80 29.73 -8.63
N THR A 250 -4.60 30.14 -9.88
CA THR A 250 -5.25 31.32 -10.47
C THR A 250 -6.72 31.07 -10.84
N GLU A 251 -7.09 29.80 -11.02
CA GLU A 251 -8.45 29.34 -11.30
C GLU A 251 -9.20 28.95 -10.01
N GLY A 252 -8.50 28.99 -8.88
CA GLY A 252 -9.05 28.75 -7.56
C GLY A 252 -8.83 27.33 -7.06
N ASP A 253 -7.93 26.57 -7.70
CA ASP A 253 -7.63 25.21 -7.27
C ASP A 253 -6.78 25.18 -6.02
N HIS A 254 -6.98 24.13 -5.23
CA HIS A 254 -6.20 23.87 -4.03
C HIS A 254 -5.69 22.45 -4.00
N LEU A 255 -4.41 22.29 -3.64
CA LEU A 255 -3.81 20.97 -3.44
C LEU A 255 -3.21 20.86 -2.05
N TRP A 256 -3.70 19.90 -1.26
CA TRP A 256 -3.13 19.54 0.04
C TRP A 256 -2.61 18.11 0.04
N ALA A 257 -1.49 17.88 0.73
CA ALA A 257 -0.89 16.57 0.90
C ALA A 257 -0.86 16.17 2.38
N PHE A 258 -1.33 14.96 2.68
CA PHE A 258 -1.40 14.38 4.01
C PHE A 258 -0.56 13.12 4.08
N PHE A 259 0.25 12.97 5.11
CA PHE A 259 1.10 11.79 5.27
C PHE A 259 1.35 11.46 6.73
N GLY A 260 1.52 10.15 6.99
CA GLY A 260 1.93 9.59 8.28
C GLY A 260 3.33 9.01 8.22
N MET A 261 3.76 8.45 9.34
CA MET A 261 5.11 7.92 9.55
C MET A 261 5.17 6.39 9.65
N ARG A 262 4.03 5.71 9.80
CA ARG A 262 3.99 4.26 10.11
C ARG A 262 4.83 3.97 11.36
N GLN A 263 5.81 3.06 11.26
CA GLN A 263 6.75 2.72 12.33
C GLN A 263 7.69 3.88 12.70
N GLY A 264 7.77 4.92 11.87
CA GLY A 264 8.58 6.10 12.15
C GLY A 264 8.00 7.00 13.25
N GLY A 265 6.72 6.85 13.59
CA GLY A 265 6.14 7.60 14.70
C GLY A 265 4.62 7.77 14.70
N ARG A 266 4.18 8.54 15.69
CA ARG A 266 2.78 8.72 16.08
C ARG A 266 2.25 10.10 15.70
N GLY A 267 2.40 10.48 14.43
CA GLY A 267 1.97 11.79 13.95
C GLY A 267 1.60 11.83 12.47
N TYR A 268 0.77 12.81 12.13
CA TYR A 268 0.39 13.13 10.76
C TYR A 268 0.75 14.58 10.43
N TYR A 269 1.04 14.84 9.17
CA TYR A 269 1.36 16.15 8.64
C TYR A 269 0.45 16.52 7.48
N ALA A 270 0.18 17.82 7.35
CA ALA A 270 -0.50 18.39 6.20
C ALA A 270 0.30 19.53 5.59
N LEU A 271 0.54 19.45 4.28
CA LEU A 271 1.16 20.51 3.49
C LEU A 271 0.16 21.08 2.50
N ASP A 272 0.17 22.39 2.35
CA ASP A 272 -0.43 23.07 1.21
C ASP A 272 0.61 23.15 0.10
N LEU A 273 0.29 22.48 -1.01
CA LEU A 273 1.11 22.38 -2.21
C LEU A 273 0.49 23.15 -3.38
N THR A 274 -0.55 23.95 -3.16
CA THR A 274 -1.20 24.75 -4.21
C THR A 274 -0.20 25.59 -5.02
N ASN A 275 0.87 26.06 -4.38
CA ASN A 275 2.05 26.60 -5.06
C ASN A 275 3.25 25.67 -4.85
N PRO A 276 3.76 25.00 -5.90
CA PRO A 276 4.81 24.00 -5.77
C PRO A 276 6.16 24.60 -5.35
N ASP A 277 6.39 25.88 -5.61
CA ASP A 277 7.66 26.56 -5.28
C ASP A 277 7.63 27.24 -3.90
N HIS A 278 6.45 27.34 -3.28
CA HIS A 278 6.20 27.94 -1.97
C HIS A 278 5.28 27.07 -1.09
N PRO A 279 5.75 25.87 -0.68
CA PRO A 279 4.96 24.97 0.16
C PRO A 279 4.69 25.58 1.55
N VAL A 280 3.53 25.28 2.12
CA VAL A 280 3.13 25.73 3.46
C VAL A 280 2.80 24.54 4.34
N LEU A 281 3.34 24.50 5.56
CA LEU A 281 2.91 23.54 6.58
C LEU A 281 1.58 24.02 7.17
N LYS A 282 0.49 23.29 6.92
CA LYS A 282 -0.86 23.63 7.42
C LYS A 282 -0.97 23.29 8.90
N TRP A 283 -0.73 22.03 9.24
CA TRP A 283 -0.83 21.52 10.60
C TRP A 283 0.02 20.26 10.79
N LYS A 284 0.25 19.94 12.07
CA LYS A 284 0.87 18.70 12.55
C LYS A 284 -0.03 18.12 13.64
N ILE A 285 -0.31 16.82 13.54
CA ILE A 285 -0.87 16.03 14.63
C ILE A 285 0.29 15.30 15.32
N ASP A 286 0.34 15.42 16.64
CA ASP A 286 1.34 14.77 17.48
C ASP A 286 0.64 14.05 18.64
N ALA A 287 0.78 12.72 18.68
CA ALA A 287 0.17 11.89 19.73
C ALA A 287 1.02 11.81 21.01
N ASN A 288 2.22 12.38 21.03
CA ASN A 288 3.10 12.36 22.20
C ASN A 288 2.63 13.31 23.31
N ASP A 289 1.70 14.21 23.02
CA ASP A 289 0.99 14.95 24.07
C ASP A 289 -0.06 14.05 24.73
N ALA A 290 0.26 13.56 25.94
CA ALA A 290 -0.61 12.69 26.72
C ALA A 290 -1.98 13.32 27.07
N ASN A 291 -2.09 14.64 27.05
CA ASN A 291 -3.35 15.37 27.26
C ASN A 291 -3.95 15.89 25.95
N GLY A 292 -3.30 15.61 24.81
CA GLY A 292 -3.72 16.05 23.49
C GLY A 292 -4.95 15.32 22.98
N ALA A 293 -5.62 15.93 22.00
CA ALA A 293 -6.84 15.39 21.39
C ALA A 293 -6.63 14.01 20.71
N TYR A 294 -5.38 13.68 20.39
CA TYR A 294 -4.94 12.51 19.64
C TYR A 294 -4.12 11.50 20.46
N LYS A 295 -4.15 11.58 21.80
CA LYS A 295 -3.35 10.72 22.71
C LYS A 295 -3.49 9.21 22.49
N LEU A 296 -4.61 8.73 21.92
CA LEU A 296 -4.83 7.30 21.63
C LEU A 296 -4.20 6.84 20.30
N LEU A 297 -3.70 7.75 19.47
CA LEU A 297 -3.08 7.41 18.19
C LEU A 297 -1.76 6.67 18.44
N GLY A 298 -1.62 5.47 17.88
CA GLY A 298 -0.37 4.70 17.87
C GLY A 298 0.52 5.08 16.70
N GLU A 299 1.37 4.14 16.27
CA GLU A 299 2.14 4.26 15.03
C GLU A 299 1.18 4.47 13.85
N THR A 300 1.49 5.43 12.98
CA THR A 300 0.55 5.92 11.95
C THR A 300 0.56 5.06 10.69
N TRP A 301 0.17 3.79 10.86
CA TRP A 301 0.08 2.80 9.78
C TRP A 301 -1.06 3.08 8.82
N SER A 302 -2.18 3.58 9.35
CA SER A 302 -3.39 3.91 8.61
C SER A 302 -3.16 5.16 7.74
N ALA A 303 -3.33 5.04 6.43
CA ALA A 303 -3.30 6.15 5.49
C ALA A 303 -4.56 7.02 5.68
N PRO A 304 -4.44 8.36 5.79
CA PRO A 304 -5.60 9.25 5.88
C PRO A 304 -6.53 9.05 4.69
N GLN A 305 -7.79 8.72 4.94
CA GLN A 305 -8.80 8.62 3.89
C GLN A 305 -9.59 9.92 3.83
N LEU A 306 -9.59 10.56 2.66
CA LEU A 306 -10.36 11.76 2.42
C LEU A 306 -11.84 11.42 2.25
N ALA A 307 -12.70 12.16 2.93
CA ALA A 307 -14.14 11.98 2.86
C ALA A 307 -14.87 13.33 2.92
N TYR A 308 -16.10 13.34 2.44
CA TYR A 308 -17.11 14.29 2.86
C TYR A 308 -18.13 13.53 3.71
N ILE A 309 -18.57 14.11 4.81
CA ILE A 309 -19.52 13.48 5.72
C ILE A 309 -20.71 14.38 5.99
N SER A 310 -21.83 13.76 6.36
CA SER A 310 -22.96 14.47 6.95
C SER A 310 -22.69 14.65 8.45
N ASP A 311 -22.68 15.90 8.93
CA ASP A 311 -22.64 16.23 10.36
C ASP A 311 -23.78 17.19 10.76
N LYS A 312 -24.68 17.54 9.83
CA LYS A 312 -25.76 18.50 10.08
C LYS A 312 -27.05 18.09 9.38
N ASP A 313 -28.19 18.45 9.97
CA ASP A 313 -29.54 18.26 9.41
C ASP A 313 -29.75 18.87 8.03
N ASN A 314 -28.85 19.75 7.58
CA ASN A 314 -29.06 20.59 6.41
C ASN A 314 -28.13 20.17 5.27
N SER A 315 -28.73 19.64 4.21
CA SER A 315 -28.09 19.20 2.97
C SER A 315 -27.42 20.34 2.18
N SER A 316 -27.62 21.60 2.58
CA SER A 316 -27.11 22.80 1.93
C SER A 316 -25.80 23.36 2.52
N ALA A 317 -25.25 22.74 3.57
CA ALA A 317 -23.95 23.17 4.11
C ALA A 317 -22.83 22.84 3.12
N GLN A 318 -21.92 23.80 2.92
CA GLN A 318 -20.70 23.62 2.15
C GLN A 318 -19.99 22.36 2.65
N GLN A 319 -19.69 21.43 1.73
CA GLN A 319 -19.04 20.18 2.05
C GLN A 319 -17.62 20.49 2.56
N THR A 320 -17.38 20.26 3.85
CA THR A 320 -16.03 20.39 4.42
C THR A 320 -15.32 19.05 4.25
N PRO A 321 -14.13 19.02 3.63
CA PRO A 321 -13.35 17.80 3.53
C PRO A 321 -12.84 17.38 4.92
N VAL A 322 -12.96 16.09 5.22
CA VAL A 322 -12.44 15.49 6.44
C VAL A 322 -11.46 14.37 6.11
N LEU A 323 -10.56 14.09 7.05
CA LEU A 323 -9.71 12.91 7.03
C LEU A 323 -10.24 11.91 8.06
N ILE A 324 -10.36 10.67 7.63
CA ILE A 324 -10.69 9.53 8.50
C ILE A 324 -9.43 8.68 8.61
N VAL A 325 -8.94 8.49 9.84
CA VAL A 325 -7.78 7.65 10.15
C VAL A 325 -8.14 6.64 11.23
N ALA A 326 -7.65 5.41 11.09
CA ALA A 326 -7.69 4.45 12.18
C ALA A 326 -6.55 4.72 13.17
N GLY A 327 -6.68 4.15 14.37
CA GLY A 327 -5.85 4.47 15.53
C GLY A 327 -4.40 4.07 15.40
N GLY A 328 -4.04 3.23 14.43
CA GLY A 328 -2.67 2.82 14.21
C GLY A 328 -2.26 1.59 15.01
N TYR A 329 -1.00 1.19 14.88
CA TYR A 329 -0.44 0.04 15.59
C TYR A 329 0.06 0.45 16.98
N ALA A 330 -0.17 -0.39 17.98
CA ALA A 330 0.37 -0.20 19.32
C ALA A 330 1.61 -1.07 19.49
N ALA A 331 2.79 -0.47 19.40
CA ALA A 331 4.04 -1.17 19.71
C ALA A 331 4.10 -1.57 21.20
N GLN A 332 4.87 -2.60 21.53
CA GLN A 332 4.98 -3.10 22.92
C GLN A 332 5.50 -2.06 23.92
N ALA A 333 6.13 -0.97 23.47
CA ALA A 333 6.68 0.09 24.32
C ALA A 333 5.68 1.22 24.64
N GLU A 334 4.44 1.14 24.16
CA GLU A 334 3.47 2.23 24.31
C GLU A 334 2.89 2.34 25.73
N THR A 335 2.65 3.58 26.17
CA THR A 335 2.35 3.91 27.58
C THR A 335 0.88 3.77 27.97
N SER A 336 -0.04 3.73 27.00
CA SER A 336 -1.48 3.59 27.23
C SER A 336 -1.99 2.24 26.76
N ALA A 337 -2.77 1.55 27.60
CA ALA A 337 -3.46 0.31 27.24
C ALA A 337 -4.48 0.49 26.10
N LEU A 338 -4.87 1.73 25.78
CA LEU A 338 -5.84 2.06 24.74
C LEU A 338 -5.21 2.55 23.43
N THR A 339 -3.87 2.62 23.34
CA THR A 339 -3.19 3.06 22.12
C THR A 339 -3.62 2.20 20.92
N GLY A 340 -3.88 2.85 19.78
CA GLY A 340 -4.31 2.19 18.55
C GLY A 340 -5.80 1.85 18.49
N ARG A 341 -6.55 1.93 19.60
CA ARG A 341 -7.95 1.51 19.71
C ARG A 341 -8.91 2.67 19.46
N VAL A 342 -8.81 3.32 18.30
CA VAL A 342 -9.61 4.50 17.97
C VAL A 342 -9.81 4.64 16.46
N ILE A 343 -10.86 5.33 16.03
CA ILE A 343 -10.98 5.91 14.69
C ILE A 343 -11.19 7.42 14.89
N TYR A 344 -10.41 8.26 14.20
CA TYR A 344 -10.54 9.72 14.26
C TYR A 344 -11.15 10.28 12.99
N ILE A 345 -12.03 11.27 13.16
CA ILE A 345 -12.53 12.16 12.12
C ILE A 345 -11.89 13.53 12.34
N ILE A 346 -11.17 14.00 11.33
CA ILE A 346 -10.29 15.17 11.43
C ILE A 346 -10.69 16.17 10.36
N ASP A 347 -10.79 17.44 10.72
CA ASP A 347 -10.96 18.52 9.74
C ASP A 347 -9.70 18.61 8.85
N ALA A 348 -9.85 18.45 7.53
CA ALA A 348 -8.70 18.34 6.63
C ALA A 348 -7.90 19.65 6.52
N ASP A 349 -8.56 20.80 6.69
CA ASP A 349 -7.92 22.12 6.56
C ASP A 349 -7.13 22.50 7.82
N SER A 350 -7.71 22.27 9.01
CA SER A 350 -7.16 22.72 10.29
C SER A 350 -6.47 21.63 11.12
N GLY A 351 -6.71 20.36 10.84
CA GLY A 351 -6.20 19.23 11.62
C GLY A 351 -6.88 19.06 12.97
N GLN A 352 -8.00 19.74 13.22
CA GLN A 352 -8.77 19.62 14.46
C GLN A 352 -9.56 18.31 14.50
N LYS A 353 -9.63 17.69 15.69
CA LYS A 353 -10.46 16.51 15.90
C LYS A 353 -11.93 16.93 15.91
N LEU A 354 -12.69 16.46 14.94
CA LEU A 354 -14.14 16.66 14.86
C LEU A 354 -14.87 15.60 15.68
N PHE A 355 -14.48 14.33 15.52
CA PHE A 355 -15.12 13.19 16.17
C PHE A 355 -14.15 12.03 16.37
N SER A 356 -14.50 11.10 17.27
CA SER A 356 -13.78 9.83 17.43
C SER A 356 -14.70 8.67 17.76
N VAL A 357 -14.25 7.46 17.46
CA VAL A 357 -14.88 6.21 17.91
C VAL A 357 -13.84 5.46 18.73
N SER A 358 -14.07 5.25 20.03
CA SER A 358 -13.07 4.70 20.94
C SER A 358 -13.69 4.04 22.19
N PRO A 359 -12.90 3.33 23.02
CA PRO A 359 -13.36 2.85 24.33
C PRO A 359 -13.58 3.96 25.37
N GLU A 360 -13.14 5.19 25.13
CA GLU A 360 -13.37 6.32 26.05
C GLU A 360 -14.89 6.59 26.20
N PRO A 361 -15.32 7.19 27.32
CA PRO A 361 -16.73 7.48 27.56
C PRO A 361 -17.41 8.25 26.41
N ASP A 362 -18.69 7.97 26.21
CA ASP A 362 -19.51 8.70 25.24
C ASP A 362 -19.48 10.21 25.51
N GLY A 363 -19.48 11.00 24.44
CA GLY A 363 -19.52 12.45 24.51
C GLY A 363 -19.90 13.10 23.19
N LEU A 364 -19.96 14.44 23.18
CA LEU A 364 -20.33 15.20 21.97
C LEU A 364 -19.38 14.95 20.78
N THR A 365 -18.15 14.53 21.06
CA THR A 365 -17.10 14.29 20.05
C THR A 365 -16.54 12.86 20.12
N ASN A 366 -17.23 11.93 20.79
CA ASN A 366 -16.79 10.54 20.90
C ASN A 366 -17.98 9.56 20.97
N LEU A 367 -17.96 8.54 20.13
CA LEU A 367 -18.82 7.36 20.24
C LEU A 367 -18.06 6.24 20.98
N GLN A 368 -18.61 5.79 22.11
CA GLN A 368 -18.05 4.74 22.93
C GLN A 368 -18.32 3.37 22.31
N VAL A 369 -17.24 2.67 21.97
CA VAL A 369 -17.28 1.32 21.40
C VAL A 369 -16.23 0.47 22.12
N PRO A 370 -16.53 -0.79 22.50
CA PRO A 370 -15.58 -1.67 23.14
C PRO A 370 -14.54 -2.20 22.12
N LEU A 371 -13.73 -1.30 21.57
CA LEU A 371 -12.58 -1.63 20.74
C LEU A 371 -11.50 -2.23 21.66
N THR A 372 -11.30 -3.54 21.54
CA THR A 372 -10.31 -4.29 22.34
C THR A 372 -8.92 -4.28 21.74
N ASP A 373 -8.82 -3.92 20.46
CA ASP A 373 -7.65 -4.19 19.64
C ASP A 373 -7.24 -2.96 18.84
N ALA A 374 -5.93 -2.84 18.62
CA ALA A 374 -5.37 -1.77 17.79
C ALA A 374 -5.85 -1.91 16.34
N ILE A 375 -6.08 -0.77 15.68
CA ILE A 375 -6.63 -0.70 14.33
C ILE A 375 -5.60 -0.04 13.41
N PRO A 376 -4.60 -0.80 12.92
CA PRO A 376 -3.55 -0.26 12.04
C PRO A 376 -3.99 -0.16 10.58
N ALA A 377 -5.05 -0.86 10.18
CA ALA A 377 -5.54 -0.89 8.81
C ALA A 377 -6.03 0.48 8.33
N ASP A 378 -5.92 0.70 7.02
CA ASP A 378 -6.62 1.80 6.36
C ASP A 378 -8.14 1.53 6.45
N VAL A 379 -8.93 2.59 6.61
CA VAL A 379 -10.40 2.47 6.58
C VAL A 379 -10.88 2.37 5.13
N ALA A 380 -11.90 1.57 4.87
CA ALA A 380 -12.55 1.49 3.57
C ALA A 380 -13.86 2.28 3.62
N LEU A 381 -13.99 3.32 2.78
CA LEU A 381 -15.14 4.21 2.77
C LEU A 381 -16.16 3.80 1.71
N LEU A 382 -17.44 4.00 1.98
CA LEU A 382 -18.53 3.72 1.06
C LEU A 382 -19.61 4.80 1.12
N ASP A 383 -19.77 5.50 0.00
CA ASP A 383 -20.96 6.27 -0.36
C ASP A 383 -21.98 5.31 -1.00
N SER A 384 -23.08 5.05 -0.29
CA SER A 384 -24.01 3.97 -0.62
C SER A 384 -25.15 4.42 -1.53
N ASP A 385 -25.47 5.71 -1.51
CA ASP A 385 -26.53 6.34 -2.27
C ASP A 385 -26.03 7.32 -3.36
N LEU A 386 -24.72 7.52 -3.44
CA LEU A 386 -24.01 8.32 -4.44
C LEU A 386 -24.31 9.83 -4.34
N ASP A 387 -24.55 10.33 -3.14
CA ASP A 387 -24.76 11.77 -2.89
C ASP A 387 -23.46 12.59 -2.74
N GLY A 388 -22.30 11.92 -2.80
CA GLY A 388 -20.98 12.50 -2.62
C GLY A 388 -20.50 12.52 -1.17
N ARG A 389 -21.24 11.93 -0.22
CA ARG A 389 -20.88 11.79 1.18
C ARG A 389 -20.68 10.32 1.54
N THR A 390 -19.75 10.09 2.46
CA THR A 390 -19.51 8.74 2.96
C THR A 390 -20.57 8.37 3.99
N ASP A 391 -21.30 7.30 3.72
CA ASP A 391 -22.33 6.78 4.61
C ASP A 391 -21.81 5.70 5.56
N ARG A 392 -20.82 4.93 5.11
CA ARG A 392 -20.31 3.76 5.81
C ARG A 392 -18.80 3.66 5.72
N LEU A 393 -18.20 3.09 6.75
CA LEU A 393 -16.82 2.63 6.68
C LEU A 393 -16.67 1.21 7.20
N TYR A 394 -15.67 0.49 6.69
CA TYR A 394 -15.26 -0.82 7.18
C TYR A 394 -13.78 -0.80 7.52
N VAL A 395 -13.39 -1.50 8.59
CA VAL A 395 -11.98 -1.58 9.01
C VAL A 395 -11.71 -2.89 9.75
N GLY A 396 -10.51 -3.47 9.55
CA GLY A 396 -10.04 -4.63 10.30
C GLY A 396 -9.13 -4.24 11.46
N ASP A 397 -9.11 -5.03 12.53
CA ASP A 397 -8.19 -4.85 13.66
C ASP A 397 -7.17 -6.00 13.80
N VAL A 398 -6.18 -5.83 14.69
CA VAL A 398 -5.18 -6.89 14.97
C VAL A 398 -5.74 -8.07 15.76
N GLY A 399 -6.95 -7.93 16.34
CA GLY A 399 -7.66 -9.01 17.01
C GLY A 399 -8.44 -9.92 16.05
N GLY A 400 -8.45 -9.59 14.76
CA GLY A 400 -9.15 -10.34 13.73
C GLY A 400 -10.65 -10.03 13.67
N ASN A 401 -11.10 -8.88 14.16
CA ASN A 401 -12.45 -8.40 13.94
C ASN A 401 -12.52 -7.54 12.68
N VAL A 402 -13.66 -7.58 11.99
CA VAL A 402 -14.02 -6.62 10.93
C VAL A 402 -15.16 -5.78 11.45
N TRP A 403 -14.94 -4.48 11.52
CA TRP A 403 -15.87 -3.51 12.05
C TRP A 403 -16.53 -2.72 10.92
N ARG A 404 -17.77 -2.28 11.18
CA ARG A 404 -18.58 -1.41 10.33
C ARG A 404 -19.01 -0.19 11.13
N LEU A 405 -18.78 1.02 10.61
CA LEU A 405 -19.38 2.26 11.10
C LEU A 405 -20.43 2.76 10.11
N ASP A 406 -21.61 3.11 10.61
CA ASP A 406 -22.64 3.83 9.87
C ASP A 406 -22.63 5.30 10.29
N MET A 407 -22.50 6.20 9.31
CA MET A 407 -22.17 7.62 9.46
C MET A 407 -23.25 8.55 8.87
N THR A 408 -24.51 8.16 8.91
CA THR A 408 -25.62 8.99 8.42
C THR A 408 -26.16 9.93 9.48
N GLY A 409 -26.50 11.16 9.10
CA GLY A 409 -27.14 12.14 9.99
C GLY A 409 -26.12 12.93 10.80
N ARG A 410 -26.38 13.11 12.10
CA ARG A 410 -25.45 13.76 13.04
C ARG A 410 -24.54 12.72 13.67
N PHE A 411 -23.42 13.15 14.27
CA PHE A 411 -22.55 12.25 15.03
C PHE A 411 -23.27 11.41 16.12
N SER A 412 -24.35 11.94 16.71
CA SER A 412 -25.16 11.20 17.71
C SER A 412 -25.96 10.03 17.13
N ASP A 413 -26.15 9.99 15.81
CA ASP A 413 -26.93 8.98 15.11
C ASP A 413 -26.03 7.83 14.61
N TRP A 414 -24.71 8.03 14.64
CA TRP A 414 -23.73 7.09 14.14
C TRP A 414 -23.68 5.83 14.99
N ARG A 415 -23.39 4.70 14.33
CA ARG A 415 -23.38 3.39 14.99
C ARG A 415 -22.24 2.51 14.51
N MET A 416 -21.49 1.96 15.44
CA MET A 416 -20.45 0.97 15.16
C MET A 416 -20.95 -0.43 15.49
N SER A 417 -20.64 -1.40 14.63
CA SER A 417 -20.96 -2.81 14.82
C SER A 417 -19.81 -3.71 14.36
N LYS A 418 -19.77 -4.95 14.84
CA LYS A 418 -18.90 -5.98 14.27
C LYS A 418 -19.61 -6.62 13.09
N LEU A 419 -19.03 -6.51 11.89
CA LEU A 419 -19.48 -7.29 10.73
C LEU A 419 -19.06 -8.75 10.89
N ALA A 420 -17.83 -9.00 11.37
CA ALA A 420 -17.30 -10.34 11.53
C ALA A 420 -16.30 -10.46 12.69
N VAL A 421 -16.25 -11.65 13.29
CA VAL A 421 -15.23 -12.08 14.25
C VAL A 421 -14.46 -13.24 13.62
N LEU A 422 -13.29 -12.92 13.10
CA LEU A 422 -12.45 -13.84 12.36
C LEU A 422 -11.19 -14.20 13.14
N GLY A 423 -10.82 -13.53 14.23
CA GLY A 423 -9.70 -13.96 15.09
C GLY A 423 -10.07 -15.08 16.07
N GLY A 424 -9.06 -15.65 16.73
CA GLY A 424 -9.23 -16.60 17.83
C GLY A 424 -9.74 -16.00 19.15
N GLY A 425 -10.06 -14.70 19.17
CA GLY A 425 -10.37 -13.93 20.38
C GLY A 425 -9.15 -13.71 21.27
N HIS A 426 -9.16 -12.62 22.03
CA HIS A 426 -8.21 -12.44 23.12
C HIS A 426 -8.62 -13.39 24.25
N THR A 427 -7.71 -14.29 24.66
CA THR A 427 -7.89 -14.93 25.97
C THR A 427 -7.77 -13.85 27.05
N ALA A 428 -8.30 -14.08 28.25
CA ALA A 428 -8.24 -13.11 29.36
C ALA A 428 -6.81 -12.66 29.75
N ASP A 429 -5.79 -13.31 29.21
CA ASP A 429 -4.42 -12.84 29.18
C ASP A 429 -4.16 -12.11 27.85
N GLU A 430 -4.19 -10.77 27.89
CA GLU A 430 -3.93 -9.89 26.73
C GLU A 430 -2.52 -10.09 26.12
N ASN A 431 -1.62 -10.78 26.82
CA ASN A 431 -0.25 -11.07 26.36
C ASN A 431 -0.09 -12.49 25.79
N ALA A 432 -1.09 -13.35 25.94
CA ALA A 432 -1.07 -14.69 25.36
C ALA A 432 -1.64 -14.64 23.93
N GLU A 433 -0.76 -14.54 22.94
CA GLU A 433 -1.18 -14.73 21.55
C GLU A 433 -1.83 -16.12 21.42
N SER A 434 -3.12 -16.14 21.15
CA SER A 434 -3.78 -17.39 20.77
C SER A 434 -3.10 -17.90 19.50
N SER A 435 -2.92 -19.22 19.36
CA SER A 435 -2.36 -19.84 18.16
C SER A 435 -3.21 -19.61 16.89
N ASN A 436 -4.32 -18.87 16.98
CA ASN A 436 -5.26 -18.55 15.92
C ASN A 436 -5.51 -17.04 15.76
N THR A 437 -4.67 -16.16 16.31
CA THR A 437 -4.85 -14.71 16.14
C THR A 437 -4.51 -14.29 14.71
N ARG A 438 -5.52 -13.98 13.92
CA ARG A 438 -5.40 -13.40 12.58
C ARG A 438 -5.40 -11.88 12.69
N ARG A 439 -4.35 -11.23 12.18
CA ARG A 439 -4.20 -9.77 12.22
C ARG A 439 -4.59 -9.15 10.89
N PHE A 440 -5.24 -7.99 10.90
CA PHE A 440 -5.57 -7.24 9.70
C PHE A 440 -4.83 -5.90 9.65
N PHE A 441 -3.99 -5.73 8.62
CA PHE A 441 -3.25 -4.49 8.34
C PHE A 441 -3.63 -3.87 6.99
N GLY A 442 -4.26 -4.62 6.10
CA GLY A 442 -4.72 -4.14 4.79
C GLY A 442 -6.08 -3.43 4.88
N GLN A 443 -6.31 -2.48 3.98
CA GLN A 443 -7.61 -1.86 3.76
C GLN A 443 -8.61 -2.93 3.29
N PRO A 444 -9.83 -2.98 3.84
CA PRO A 444 -10.89 -3.77 3.24
C PRO A 444 -11.22 -3.31 1.81
N VAL A 445 -11.55 -4.23 0.91
CA VAL A 445 -12.08 -3.89 -0.42
C VAL A 445 -13.60 -4.09 -0.40
N ILE A 446 -14.35 -3.10 -0.88
CA ILE A 446 -15.82 -3.13 -0.86
C ILE A 446 -16.36 -3.19 -2.28
N VAL A 447 -17.24 -4.17 -2.55
CA VAL A 447 -17.88 -4.32 -3.87
C VAL A 447 -19.33 -4.73 -3.72
N ARG A 448 -20.23 -3.96 -4.34
CA ARG A 448 -21.66 -4.30 -4.41
C ARG A 448 -21.90 -5.37 -5.48
N SER A 449 -22.57 -6.45 -5.09
CA SER A 449 -23.02 -7.51 -6.01
C SER A 449 -24.36 -8.09 -5.56
N LEU A 450 -24.99 -8.87 -6.44
CA LEU A 450 -26.24 -9.57 -6.14
C LEU A 450 -25.95 -11.01 -5.71
N LEU A 451 -26.54 -11.40 -4.58
CA LEU A 451 -26.60 -12.79 -4.11
C LEU A 451 -27.86 -13.44 -4.70
N ARG A 452 -27.70 -14.56 -5.41
CA ARG A 452 -28.84 -15.38 -5.84
C ARG A 452 -29.13 -16.44 -4.78
N VAL A 453 -30.26 -16.31 -4.12
CA VAL A 453 -30.71 -17.23 -3.08
C VAL A 453 -31.86 -18.08 -3.64
N ASN A 454 -31.69 -19.40 -3.61
CA ASN A 454 -32.77 -20.31 -3.92
C ASN A 454 -33.77 -20.34 -2.75
N THR A 455 -35.00 -19.92 -2.99
CA THR A 455 -36.06 -19.82 -1.96
C THR A 455 -36.98 -21.05 -1.95
N GLY A 456 -36.67 -22.09 -2.71
CA GLY A 456 -37.47 -23.30 -2.91
C GLY A 456 -38.14 -23.34 -4.29
N LYS A 457 -38.87 -24.44 -4.59
CA LYS A 457 -39.56 -24.81 -5.86
C LYS A 457 -39.47 -23.75 -6.97
N ASP A 458 -38.30 -23.67 -7.60
CA ASP A 458 -38.00 -22.86 -8.80
C ASP A 458 -37.99 -21.33 -8.64
N SER A 459 -37.90 -20.80 -7.41
CA SER A 459 -37.85 -19.36 -7.13
C SER A 459 -36.48 -18.91 -6.65
N VAL A 460 -35.86 -17.99 -7.40
CA VAL A 460 -34.57 -17.36 -7.05
C VAL A 460 -34.83 -15.91 -6.64
N ALA A 461 -34.39 -15.54 -5.43
CA ALA A 461 -34.37 -14.16 -4.97
C ALA A 461 -32.97 -13.57 -5.23
N GLU A 462 -32.92 -12.34 -5.75
CA GLU A 462 -31.69 -11.57 -5.85
C GLU A 462 -31.63 -10.58 -4.68
N ILE A 463 -30.63 -10.74 -3.81
CA ILE A 463 -30.45 -9.91 -2.61
C ILE A 463 -29.16 -9.12 -2.81
N PRO A 464 -29.18 -7.77 -2.78
CA PRO A 464 -27.96 -7.00 -2.85
C PRO A 464 -27.11 -7.22 -1.60
N ALA A 465 -25.80 -7.30 -1.78
CA ALA A 465 -24.83 -7.35 -0.70
C ALA A 465 -23.59 -6.53 -1.06
N ASP A 466 -23.06 -5.83 -0.07
CA ASP A 466 -21.76 -5.20 -0.13
C ASP A 466 -20.73 -6.22 0.38
N TRP A 467 -19.94 -6.76 -0.54
CA TRP A 467 -18.89 -7.70 -0.22
C TRP A 467 -17.70 -6.97 0.35
N VAL A 468 -17.31 -7.32 1.57
CA VAL A 468 -16.12 -6.82 2.25
C VAL A 468 -15.04 -7.89 2.17
N LEU A 469 -13.98 -7.59 1.44
CA LEU A 469 -12.84 -8.48 1.23
C LEU A 469 -11.67 -8.04 2.10
N ILE A 470 -11.01 -8.99 2.77
CA ILE A 470 -9.89 -8.67 3.66
C ILE A 470 -8.95 -9.87 3.83
N GLY A 471 -7.65 -9.63 3.78
CA GLY A 471 -6.61 -10.63 3.97
C GLY A 471 -5.89 -10.47 5.31
N SER A 472 -5.60 -11.59 5.98
CA SER A 472 -4.84 -11.59 7.23
C SER A 472 -3.34 -11.72 7.00
N GLY A 473 -2.57 -11.03 7.83
CA GLY A 473 -1.11 -11.02 7.82
C GLY A 473 -0.57 -10.09 8.90
N ASP A 474 0.66 -10.32 9.36
CA ASP A 474 1.34 -9.44 10.31
C ASP A 474 2.38 -8.59 9.57
N ARG A 475 1.96 -7.40 9.14
CA ARG A 475 2.83 -6.49 8.41
C ARG A 475 3.92 -5.86 9.30
N ALA A 476 3.74 -5.88 10.63
CA ALA A 476 4.76 -5.46 11.58
C ALA A 476 5.84 -6.53 11.79
N ASN A 477 5.52 -7.80 11.57
CA ASN A 477 6.45 -8.93 11.65
C ASN A 477 6.34 -9.85 10.43
N PRO A 478 6.81 -9.39 9.26
CA PRO A 478 6.57 -10.08 8.00
C PRO A 478 7.54 -11.26 7.71
N GLY A 479 8.55 -11.46 8.58
CA GLY A 479 9.50 -12.58 8.50
C GLY A 479 8.98 -13.89 9.12
N PHE A 480 9.83 -14.92 9.21
CA PHE A 480 9.51 -16.14 9.94
C PHE A 480 9.26 -15.79 11.41
N GLY A 481 8.02 -15.97 11.86
CA GLY A 481 7.59 -15.69 13.22
C GLY A 481 8.49 -16.37 14.26
N SER A 482 8.76 -15.65 15.33
CA SER A 482 9.52 -16.12 16.49
C SER A 482 8.82 -17.29 17.18
N GLY A 483 9.31 -18.52 17.00
CA GLY A 483 9.14 -19.67 17.91
C GLY A 483 7.72 -20.19 18.20
N ASN A 484 6.66 -19.45 17.89
CA ASN A 484 5.26 -19.81 18.11
C ASN A 484 4.66 -20.32 16.80
N ALA A 485 3.76 -21.30 16.89
CA ALA A 485 3.08 -21.84 15.72
C ALA A 485 2.31 -20.70 15.00
N PRO A 486 2.57 -20.46 13.71
CA PRO A 486 1.94 -19.37 12.97
C PRO A 486 0.42 -19.60 12.88
N ALA A 487 -0.37 -18.55 13.12
CA ALA A 487 -1.81 -18.60 12.86
C ALA A 487 -2.08 -18.93 11.39
N GLN A 488 -3.11 -19.73 11.11
CA GLN A 488 -3.55 -20.01 9.75
C GLN A 488 -4.13 -18.74 9.12
N ASN A 489 -3.31 -18.02 8.36
CA ASN A 489 -3.75 -16.84 7.62
C ASN A 489 -4.74 -17.20 6.52
N ARG A 490 -5.63 -16.25 6.21
CA ARG A 490 -6.70 -16.41 5.24
C ARG A 490 -7.00 -15.10 4.52
N TYR A 491 -7.54 -15.23 3.32
CA TYR A 491 -8.26 -14.16 2.64
C TYR A 491 -9.76 -14.43 2.75
N PHE A 492 -10.56 -13.42 3.08
CA PHE A 492 -11.99 -13.55 3.33
C PHE A 492 -12.80 -12.71 2.35
N ALA A 493 -14.00 -13.19 2.04
CA ALA A 493 -15.05 -12.44 1.37
C ALA A 493 -16.34 -12.51 2.19
N LEU A 494 -16.77 -11.37 2.72
CA LEU A 494 -17.83 -11.26 3.71
C LEU A 494 -19.02 -10.49 3.10
N PRO A 495 -20.18 -11.12 2.88
CA PRO A 495 -21.33 -10.41 2.34
C PRO A 495 -22.06 -9.63 3.45
N ASP A 496 -22.00 -8.29 3.40
CA ASP A 496 -22.87 -7.42 4.19
C ASP A 496 -24.20 -7.20 3.42
N ARG A 497 -25.25 -7.88 3.89
CA ARG A 497 -26.58 -7.80 3.27
C ARG A 497 -27.35 -6.54 3.65
N GLN A 498 -26.90 -5.82 4.68
CA GLN A 498 -27.48 -4.56 5.07
C GLN A 498 -26.77 -3.45 4.30
N VAL A 499 -27.18 -3.28 3.03
CA VAL A 499 -26.61 -2.30 2.08
C VAL A 499 -27.01 -0.85 2.33
N LYS A 500 -27.80 -0.61 3.39
CA LYS A 500 -28.20 0.72 3.86
C LYS A 500 -27.67 0.96 5.27
N PRO A 501 -27.35 2.20 5.64
CA PRO A 501 -26.90 2.51 6.99
C PRO A 501 -27.92 2.11 8.07
N TYR A 502 -27.43 1.54 9.17
CA TYR A 502 -28.27 1.27 10.33
C TYR A 502 -28.70 2.59 10.99
N GLN A 503 -29.99 2.69 11.31
CA GLN A 503 -30.55 3.79 12.08
C GLN A 503 -30.40 3.54 13.59
N GLN A 504 -30.58 4.58 14.40
CA GLN A 504 -30.39 4.56 15.86
C GLN A 504 -31.22 3.49 16.61
N ASN A 505 -32.29 2.93 16.02
CA ASN A 505 -33.12 1.90 16.67
C ASN A 505 -33.10 0.56 15.93
N ASP A 506 -32.28 0.43 14.89
CA ASP A 506 -32.21 -0.81 14.14
C ASP A 506 -31.56 -1.90 14.99
N ALA A 507 -32.05 -3.12 14.81
CA ALA A 507 -31.45 -4.31 15.38
C ALA A 507 -30.17 -4.66 14.60
N ILE A 508 -29.04 -4.70 15.29
CA ILE A 508 -27.75 -5.10 14.71
C ILE A 508 -27.67 -6.63 14.76
N PRO A 509 -27.46 -7.31 13.61
CA PRO A 509 -27.27 -8.76 13.56
C PRO A 509 -26.04 -9.23 14.35
N ALA A 510 -26.01 -10.51 14.69
CA ALA A 510 -24.79 -11.13 15.20
C ALA A 510 -23.67 -11.05 14.13
N PRO A 511 -22.40 -10.86 14.55
CA PRO A 511 -21.28 -10.83 13.62
C PRO A 511 -21.08 -12.20 12.95
N LEU A 512 -20.62 -12.20 11.70
CA LEU A 512 -20.22 -13.42 11.00
C LEU A 512 -19.02 -14.06 11.67
N GLU A 513 -19.10 -15.35 11.93
CA GLU A 513 -17.98 -16.15 12.43
C GLU A 513 -17.28 -16.91 11.30
N ALA A 514 -15.98 -17.16 11.46
CA ALA A 514 -15.21 -17.91 10.47
C ALA A 514 -15.74 -19.33 10.19
N ALA A 515 -16.53 -19.91 11.12
CA ALA A 515 -17.15 -21.21 10.97
C ALA A 515 -18.41 -21.19 10.07
N GLU A 516 -19.00 -20.02 9.84
CA GLU A 516 -20.16 -19.83 8.97
C GLU A 516 -19.77 -19.65 7.49
N LEU A 517 -18.48 -19.48 7.22
CA LEU A 517 -17.93 -19.29 5.89
C LEU A 517 -17.46 -20.62 5.31
N HIS A 518 -17.58 -20.78 3.99
CA HIS A 518 -17.06 -21.96 3.31
C HIS A 518 -15.65 -21.72 2.72
N PRO A 519 -14.80 -22.75 2.59
CA PRO A 519 -13.56 -22.60 1.84
C PRO A 519 -13.85 -22.34 0.35
N ALA A 520 -13.03 -21.51 -0.28
CA ALA A 520 -12.97 -21.40 -1.74
C ALA A 520 -12.64 -22.78 -2.34
N TYR A 521 -13.21 -23.09 -3.51
CA TYR A 521 -13.18 -24.45 -4.07
C TYR A 521 -12.84 -24.49 -5.55
N SER A 522 -12.18 -25.57 -5.96
CA SER A 522 -11.81 -25.83 -7.34
C SER A 522 -13.00 -26.40 -8.11
N GLN A 523 -13.37 -25.78 -9.22
CA GLN A 523 -14.39 -26.34 -10.11
C GLN A 523 -13.94 -27.62 -10.82
N SER A 524 -12.63 -27.89 -10.88
CA SER A 524 -12.10 -29.10 -11.52
C SER A 524 -12.12 -30.31 -10.60
N ASN A 525 -12.00 -30.10 -9.29
CA ASN A 525 -11.70 -31.17 -8.33
C ASN A 525 -12.73 -31.29 -7.19
N ASP A 526 -13.48 -30.23 -6.88
CA ASP A 526 -14.32 -30.17 -5.69
C ASP A 526 -15.81 -30.13 -6.02
N LYS A 527 -16.62 -30.63 -5.08
CA LYS A 527 -18.08 -30.42 -5.13
C LYS A 527 -18.40 -28.99 -4.69
N THR A 528 -19.41 -28.39 -5.31
CA THR A 528 -19.92 -27.08 -4.89
C THR A 528 -20.38 -27.13 -3.43
N PRO A 529 -19.90 -26.24 -2.56
CA PRO A 529 -20.34 -26.18 -1.16
C PRO A 529 -21.85 -25.92 -1.04
N PRO A 530 -22.53 -26.48 -0.01
CA PRO A 530 -23.90 -26.11 0.30
C PRO A 530 -24.01 -24.62 0.63
N GLY A 531 -25.03 -23.93 0.12
CA GLY A 531 -25.26 -22.51 0.46
C GLY A 531 -24.19 -21.54 -0.04
N VAL A 532 -23.41 -21.93 -1.06
CA VAL A 532 -22.27 -21.19 -1.67
C VAL A 532 -22.56 -19.73 -2.05
N PHE A 533 -23.83 -19.38 -2.25
CA PHE A 533 -24.26 -18.02 -2.61
C PHE A 533 -24.80 -17.21 -1.43
N MET A 534 -25.00 -17.85 -0.29
CA MET A 534 -25.57 -17.24 0.89
C MET A 534 -24.47 -16.91 1.90
N GLN A 535 -23.53 -17.83 2.07
CA GLN A 535 -22.45 -17.69 3.03
C GLN A 535 -21.23 -17.11 2.32
N GLY A 536 -20.49 -16.23 2.99
CA GLY A 536 -19.21 -15.77 2.48
C GLY A 536 -18.19 -16.91 2.40
N TRP A 537 -17.00 -16.60 1.89
CA TRP A 537 -15.97 -17.60 1.70
C TRP A 537 -14.60 -17.15 2.19
N TYR A 538 -13.69 -18.11 2.32
CA TYR A 538 -12.28 -17.82 2.61
C TYR A 538 -11.32 -18.69 1.80
N VAL A 539 -10.10 -18.20 1.58
CA VAL A 539 -8.96 -18.96 1.07
C VAL A 539 -8.00 -19.23 2.22
N ASN A 540 -7.66 -20.49 2.49
CA ASN A 540 -6.55 -20.82 3.38
C ASN A 540 -5.22 -20.56 2.68
N LEU A 541 -4.33 -19.85 3.34
CA LEU A 541 -2.95 -19.66 2.90
C LEU A 541 -2.07 -20.81 3.39
N ASP A 542 -0.88 -20.99 2.84
CA ASP A 542 0.05 -22.03 3.28
C ASP A 542 0.60 -21.73 4.68
N GLN A 543 0.04 -22.38 5.70
CA GLN A 543 0.48 -22.24 7.09
C GLN A 543 1.92 -22.74 7.30
N ALA A 544 2.33 -23.79 6.59
CA ALA A 544 3.68 -24.35 6.74
C ALA A 544 4.75 -23.37 6.25
N GLN A 545 4.40 -22.54 5.27
CA GLN A 545 5.25 -21.47 4.76
C GLN A 545 4.97 -20.10 5.36
N GLN A 546 4.11 -20.03 6.39
CA GLN A 546 3.70 -18.78 7.03
C GLN A 546 3.18 -17.73 6.03
N GLU A 547 2.47 -18.18 5.00
CA GLU A 547 1.97 -17.30 3.95
C GLU A 547 1.00 -16.26 4.52
N GLN A 548 1.12 -15.01 4.07
CA GLN A 548 0.38 -13.86 4.57
C GLN A 548 -0.13 -12.98 3.43
N VAL A 549 -1.12 -12.13 3.72
CA VAL A 549 -1.57 -11.08 2.79
C VAL A 549 -1.20 -9.71 3.35
N PHE A 550 -0.48 -8.91 2.56
CA PHE A 550 -0.06 -7.56 2.94
C PHE A 550 -0.84 -6.44 2.24
N GLY A 551 -1.36 -6.71 1.04
CA GLY A 551 -2.24 -5.77 0.33
C GLY A 551 -3.71 -6.10 0.50
N ASN A 552 -4.51 -5.47 -0.36
CA ASN A 552 -5.97 -5.43 -0.26
C ASN A 552 -6.61 -6.28 -1.36
N GLY A 553 -5.95 -6.39 -2.51
CA GLY A 553 -6.53 -6.91 -3.74
C GLY A 553 -7.51 -5.93 -4.39
N TYR A 554 -8.21 -6.39 -5.42
CA TYR A 554 -9.29 -5.66 -6.06
C TYR A 554 -10.24 -6.63 -6.77
N VAL A 555 -11.40 -6.13 -7.21
CA VAL A 555 -12.36 -6.92 -7.97
C VAL A 555 -12.51 -6.34 -9.37
N VAL A 556 -12.32 -7.17 -10.38
CA VAL A 556 -12.54 -6.81 -11.78
C VAL A 556 -13.37 -7.92 -12.43
N ALA A 557 -14.43 -7.53 -13.14
CA ALA A 557 -15.32 -8.46 -13.86
C ALA A 557 -15.89 -9.61 -12.98
N GLY A 558 -16.21 -9.32 -11.71
CA GLY A 558 -16.73 -10.30 -10.75
C GLY A 558 -15.69 -11.31 -10.22
N LYS A 559 -14.41 -11.09 -10.51
CA LYS A 559 -13.29 -11.89 -9.97
C LYS A 559 -12.48 -11.05 -8.98
N VAL A 560 -12.23 -11.64 -7.82
CA VAL A 560 -11.30 -11.12 -6.82
C VAL A 560 -9.89 -11.49 -7.23
N TRP A 561 -9.03 -10.47 -7.29
CA TRP A 561 -7.60 -10.60 -7.52
C TRP A 561 -6.86 -10.11 -6.28
N PHE A 562 -6.01 -10.93 -5.70
CA PHE A 562 -5.16 -10.52 -4.58
C PHE A 562 -3.84 -11.29 -4.61
N THR A 563 -2.86 -10.78 -3.90
CA THR A 563 -1.57 -11.43 -3.74
C THR A 563 -1.33 -11.82 -2.28
N SER A 564 -0.60 -12.92 -2.09
CA SER A 564 -0.03 -13.32 -0.81
C SER A 564 1.48 -13.40 -0.93
N PHE A 565 2.16 -13.47 0.21
CA PHE A 565 3.58 -13.71 0.28
C PHE A 565 3.90 -14.79 1.31
N ALA A 566 4.71 -15.76 0.90
CA ALA A 566 5.26 -16.80 1.74
C ALA A 566 6.76 -16.56 1.94
N PRO A 567 7.22 -16.13 3.14
CA PRO A 567 8.64 -15.91 3.38
C PRO A 567 9.46 -17.20 3.23
N ALA A 568 10.65 -17.06 2.65
CA ALA A 568 11.63 -18.13 2.49
C ALA A 568 13.01 -17.57 2.82
N GLY A 569 13.84 -18.25 3.64
CA GLY A 569 15.23 -17.79 3.88
C GLY A 569 16.18 -18.32 2.81
N HIS A 570 15.84 -19.46 2.22
CA HIS A 570 16.55 -20.07 1.11
C HIS A 570 15.54 -20.66 0.14
N SER A 571 15.83 -20.57 -1.16
CA SER A 571 15.11 -21.29 -2.20
C SER A 571 15.35 -22.81 -2.07
N ALA A 572 14.56 -23.61 -2.79
CA ALA A 572 14.74 -25.07 -2.86
C ALA A 572 16.13 -25.50 -3.34
N ASN A 573 16.87 -24.61 -4.01
CA ASN A 573 18.21 -24.83 -4.54
C ASN A 573 19.33 -24.30 -3.61
N GLY A 574 18.99 -23.86 -2.39
CA GLY A 574 19.95 -23.37 -1.40
C GLY A 574 20.50 -21.97 -1.66
N GLN A 575 19.92 -21.21 -2.60
CA GLN A 575 20.24 -19.78 -2.78
C GLN A 575 19.46 -18.94 -1.77
N PRO A 576 20.02 -17.83 -1.26
CA PRO A 576 19.26 -16.86 -0.47
C PRO A 576 17.98 -16.46 -1.19
N SER A 577 16.88 -16.42 -0.45
CA SER A 577 15.57 -16.05 -0.95
C SER A 577 14.92 -15.12 0.05
N ILE A 578 13.95 -14.32 -0.39
CA ILE A 578 13.03 -13.65 0.54
C ILE A 578 11.71 -14.40 0.67
N GLY A 579 11.33 -15.17 -0.34
CA GLY A 579 10.02 -15.82 -0.38
C GLY A 579 9.40 -15.90 -1.76
N VAL A 580 8.14 -16.31 -1.77
CA VAL A 580 7.33 -16.49 -2.97
C VAL A 580 6.05 -15.67 -2.81
N THR A 581 5.81 -14.76 -3.75
CA THR A 581 4.50 -14.14 -3.93
C THR A 581 3.61 -15.07 -4.75
N ARG A 582 2.35 -15.23 -4.33
CA ARG A 582 1.32 -15.92 -5.13
C ARG A 582 0.22 -14.94 -5.51
N LEU A 583 -0.30 -15.08 -6.72
CA LEU A 583 -1.43 -14.31 -7.24
C LEU A 583 -2.66 -15.19 -7.33
N TYR A 584 -3.78 -14.74 -6.76
CA TYR A 584 -5.05 -15.46 -6.73
C TYR A 584 -6.07 -14.82 -7.66
N GLN A 585 -6.96 -15.66 -8.19
CA GLN A 585 -8.13 -15.24 -8.95
C GLN A 585 -9.32 -16.09 -8.53
N ILE A 586 -10.26 -15.49 -7.79
CA ILE A 586 -11.41 -16.20 -7.19
C ILE A 586 -12.71 -15.55 -7.66
N ASP A 587 -13.76 -16.33 -7.90
CA ASP A 587 -15.10 -15.79 -8.09
C ASP A 587 -15.60 -15.05 -6.85
N LEU A 588 -16.01 -13.78 -7.00
CA LEU A 588 -16.46 -12.97 -5.87
C LEU A 588 -17.65 -13.61 -5.14
N VAL A 589 -18.62 -14.12 -5.89
CA VAL A 589 -19.91 -14.48 -5.32
C VAL A 589 -19.91 -15.92 -4.82
N SER A 590 -19.25 -16.83 -5.55
CA SER A 590 -19.23 -18.25 -5.18
C SER A 590 -17.95 -18.72 -4.50
N GLY A 591 -16.86 -17.95 -4.50
CA GLY A 591 -15.57 -18.45 -4.02
C GLY A 591 -14.95 -19.55 -4.90
N ALA A 592 -15.40 -19.69 -6.15
CA ALA A 592 -14.93 -20.75 -7.05
C ALA A 592 -13.73 -20.29 -7.89
N PHE A 593 -12.83 -21.22 -8.21
CA PHE A 593 -11.73 -21.02 -9.16
C PHE A 593 -11.61 -22.19 -10.14
N SER A 594 -11.08 -21.95 -11.33
CA SER A 594 -11.10 -22.92 -12.45
C SER A 594 -9.97 -23.95 -12.40
N GLY A 595 -8.83 -23.61 -11.79
CA GLY A 595 -7.65 -24.47 -11.73
C GLY A 595 -7.68 -25.50 -10.60
N ALA A 596 -6.65 -26.36 -10.56
CA ALA A 596 -6.41 -27.27 -9.44
C ALA A 596 -5.97 -26.54 -8.15
N THR A 597 -5.42 -25.33 -8.31
CA THR A 597 -5.01 -24.43 -7.22
C THR A 597 -5.71 -23.08 -7.35
N ALA A 598 -5.90 -22.41 -6.21
CA ALA A 598 -6.56 -21.11 -6.13
C ALA A 598 -5.71 -19.95 -6.71
N PHE A 599 -4.38 -20.11 -6.73
CA PHE A 599 -3.46 -19.16 -7.34
C PHE A 599 -3.20 -19.49 -8.81
N VAL A 600 -3.03 -18.44 -9.62
CA VAL A 600 -2.79 -18.50 -11.07
C VAL A 600 -1.34 -18.21 -11.46
N SER A 601 -0.56 -17.58 -10.58
CA SER A 601 0.86 -17.32 -10.82
C SER A 601 1.67 -17.30 -9.51
N GLN A 602 2.97 -17.62 -9.62
CA GLN A 602 3.94 -17.57 -8.53
C GLN A 602 5.18 -16.78 -8.96
N MET A 603 5.63 -15.88 -8.11
CA MET A 603 6.79 -15.03 -8.31
C MET A 603 7.78 -15.25 -7.18
N HIS A 604 8.99 -15.69 -7.51
CA HIS A 604 10.05 -15.93 -6.54
C HIS A 604 10.84 -14.64 -6.29
N ASP A 605 11.27 -14.44 -5.05
CA ASP A 605 12.12 -13.33 -4.61
C ASP A 605 11.57 -11.96 -4.96
N ARG A 606 10.24 -11.86 -4.87
CA ARG A 606 9.49 -10.64 -5.10
C ARG A 606 8.37 -10.56 -4.10
N LEU A 607 8.19 -9.40 -3.49
CA LEU A 607 6.99 -9.02 -2.77
C LEU A 607 6.16 -8.11 -3.67
N LEU A 608 4.91 -8.51 -3.91
CA LEU A 608 3.93 -7.66 -4.55
C LEU A 608 2.73 -7.53 -3.61
N GLU A 609 2.57 -6.38 -2.96
CA GLU A 609 1.45 -6.16 -2.04
C GLU A 609 0.12 -6.16 -2.79
N ASN A 610 0.06 -5.45 -3.92
CA ASN A 610 -1.08 -5.44 -4.82
C ASN A 610 -0.57 -5.45 -6.26
N PRO A 611 -1.24 -6.15 -7.18
CA PRO A 611 -0.99 -5.93 -8.61
C PRO A 611 -1.31 -4.48 -8.98
N GLY A 612 -0.54 -3.91 -9.91
CA GLY A 612 -0.83 -2.58 -10.42
C GLY A 612 -1.98 -2.64 -11.43
N LEU A 613 -2.77 -1.58 -11.51
CA LEU A 613 -3.77 -1.41 -12.56
C LEU A 613 -3.34 -0.24 -13.44
N ALA A 614 -3.32 -0.44 -14.75
CA ALA A 614 -2.99 0.59 -15.73
C ALA A 614 -4.13 0.70 -16.74
N TYR A 615 -4.68 1.89 -16.89
CA TYR A 615 -5.71 2.15 -17.89
C TYR A 615 -5.11 2.83 -19.11
N GLN A 616 -5.38 2.27 -20.28
CA GLN A 616 -4.97 2.85 -21.56
C GLN A 616 -6.16 3.53 -22.22
N THR A 617 -6.10 4.85 -22.30
CA THR A 617 -7.18 5.68 -22.85
C THR A 617 -7.41 5.43 -24.33
N GLU A 618 -6.35 5.21 -25.12
CA GLU A 618 -6.45 5.03 -26.58
C GLU A 618 -7.12 3.71 -26.96
N THR A 619 -6.75 2.62 -26.28
CA THR A 619 -7.29 1.28 -26.57
C THR A 619 -8.53 0.93 -25.74
N GLY A 620 -8.84 1.70 -24.69
CA GLY A 620 -9.90 1.40 -23.75
C GLY A 620 -9.67 0.09 -23.00
N GLN A 621 -8.42 -0.24 -22.71
CA GLN A 621 -8.02 -1.48 -22.05
C GLN A 621 -7.55 -1.22 -20.62
N LEU A 622 -7.96 -2.11 -19.71
CA LEU A 622 -7.44 -2.19 -18.36
C LEU A 622 -6.39 -3.30 -18.30
N TRP A 623 -5.17 -2.91 -17.96
CA TRP A 623 -4.02 -3.79 -17.80
C TRP A 623 -3.78 -4.07 -16.33
N ILE A 624 -3.43 -5.31 -16.03
CA ILE A 624 -2.93 -5.67 -14.71
C ILE A 624 -1.41 -5.78 -14.79
N THR A 625 -0.71 -4.81 -14.22
CA THR A 625 0.74 -4.72 -14.25
C THR A 625 1.37 -5.50 -13.10
N GLY A 626 2.62 -5.94 -13.32
CA GLY A 626 3.35 -6.75 -12.35
C GLY A 626 3.00 -8.24 -12.36
N ILE A 627 2.05 -8.65 -13.20
CA ILE A 627 1.71 -10.04 -13.51
C ILE A 627 2.16 -10.29 -14.95
N ASN A 628 2.86 -11.39 -15.19
CA ASN A 628 3.15 -11.87 -16.54
C ASN A 628 2.49 -13.23 -16.72
N ASP A 629 1.88 -13.43 -17.88
CA ASP A 629 1.37 -14.74 -18.27
C ASP A 629 2.57 -15.67 -18.53
N VAL A 630 2.64 -16.77 -17.80
CA VAL A 630 3.76 -17.74 -17.88
C VAL A 630 3.62 -18.60 -19.15
N ALA A 631 2.51 -18.47 -19.89
CA ALA A 631 2.11 -19.40 -20.92
C ALA A 631 2.84 -19.31 -22.26
N ASP A 632 3.64 -18.28 -22.56
CA ASP A 632 4.31 -18.21 -23.88
C ASP A 632 5.82 -17.98 -23.82
N SER A 633 6.56 -19.09 -23.82
CA SER A 633 8.02 -19.10 -23.94
C SER A 633 8.54 -18.68 -25.33
N GLN A 634 7.67 -18.37 -26.30
CA GLN A 634 8.08 -17.98 -27.65
C GLN A 634 7.72 -16.55 -28.06
N THR A 635 6.83 -15.84 -27.34
CA THR A 635 6.43 -14.47 -27.70
C THR A 635 6.43 -13.48 -26.52
N GLY A 636 7.47 -13.48 -25.71
CA GLY A 636 7.72 -12.41 -24.73
C GLY A 636 6.73 -12.33 -23.56
N CYS A 637 7.12 -11.59 -22.53
CA CYS A 637 6.32 -11.40 -21.33
C CYS A 637 5.11 -10.52 -21.66
N ALA A 638 3.90 -11.06 -21.58
CA ALA A 638 2.67 -10.29 -21.75
C ALA A 638 1.97 -10.15 -20.39
N SER A 639 1.59 -8.92 -20.03
CA SER A 639 0.73 -8.68 -18.87
C SER A 639 -0.74 -9.00 -19.21
N PRO A 640 -1.53 -9.49 -18.24
CA PRO A 640 -2.95 -9.73 -18.46
C PRO A 640 -3.69 -8.46 -18.89
N VAL A 641 -4.51 -8.59 -19.94
CA VAL A 641 -5.31 -7.50 -20.50
C VAL A 641 -6.79 -7.83 -20.37
N ILE A 642 -7.57 -6.86 -19.90
CA ILE A 642 -9.02 -6.94 -19.87
C ILE A 642 -9.57 -5.73 -20.62
N SER A 643 -10.40 -5.96 -21.65
CA SER A 643 -11.12 -4.84 -22.29
C SER A 643 -12.02 -4.17 -21.26
N LEU A 644 -12.07 -2.83 -21.23
CA LEU A 644 -12.94 -2.12 -20.30
C LEU A 644 -14.41 -2.50 -20.51
N ALA A 645 -14.83 -2.74 -21.75
CA ALA A 645 -16.17 -3.22 -22.05
C ALA A 645 -16.45 -4.57 -21.37
N ASP A 646 -15.45 -5.46 -21.27
CA ASP A 646 -15.59 -6.74 -20.58
C ASP A 646 -15.51 -6.62 -19.05
N ALA A 647 -14.72 -5.66 -18.55
CA ALA A 647 -14.65 -5.32 -17.13
C ALA A 647 -15.96 -4.71 -16.60
N LEU A 648 -16.60 -3.86 -17.41
CA LEU A 648 -17.83 -3.14 -17.08
C LEU A 648 -19.11 -3.87 -17.50
N LYS A 649 -19.02 -4.92 -18.31
CA LYS A 649 -20.19 -5.75 -18.65
C LYS A 649 -20.81 -6.25 -17.34
N PRO A 650 -22.09 -5.95 -17.07
CA PRO A 650 -22.81 -6.61 -16.00
C PRO A 650 -22.79 -8.10 -16.34
N ARG A 651 -21.99 -8.88 -15.63
CA ARG A 651 -22.04 -10.33 -15.82
C ARG A 651 -23.42 -10.76 -15.36
N LYS A 652 -24.17 -11.39 -16.26
CA LYS A 652 -25.14 -12.39 -15.83
C LYS A 652 -24.34 -13.39 -15.01
N ILE A 653 -24.51 -13.36 -13.69
CA ILE A 653 -23.96 -14.35 -12.76
C ILE A 653 -24.28 -15.71 -13.36
N ALA A 654 -23.24 -16.53 -13.54
CA ALA A 654 -23.21 -17.74 -14.33
C ALA A 654 -24.58 -18.43 -14.43
N GLU A 655 -25.08 -18.61 -15.65
CA GLU A 655 -26.08 -19.63 -15.91
C GLU A 655 -25.45 -20.95 -15.48
N TYR A 656 -25.92 -21.52 -14.36
CA TYR A 656 -25.70 -22.92 -14.12
C TYR A 656 -26.23 -23.66 -15.34
N PRO A 657 -25.43 -24.52 -16.00
CA PRO A 657 -26.04 -25.59 -16.76
C PRO A 657 -26.81 -26.42 -15.73
N SER A 658 -28.13 -26.22 -15.69
CA SER A 658 -29.03 -27.15 -15.03
C SER A 658 -29.00 -28.44 -15.85
N GLU A 659 -27.97 -29.26 -15.67
CA GLU A 659 -28.08 -30.67 -16.00
C GLU A 659 -28.88 -31.31 -14.85
N TYR A 660 -30.07 -31.75 -15.24
CA TYR A 660 -30.99 -32.60 -14.49
C TYR A 660 -30.32 -33.84 -13.90
#